data_AF-A0A2A2QEC7-F1
#
_entry.id   AF-A0A2A2QEC7-F1
#
_cell.length_a   1.000
_cell.length_b   1.000
_cell.length_c   1.000
_cell.angle_alpha   90.00
_cell.angle_beta   90.00
_cell.angle_gamma   90.00
#
_symmetry.space_group_name_H-M   'P 1'
#
loop_
_entity.id
_entity.type
_entity.pdbx_description
1 polymer ?
#
loop_
_entity_poly.entity_id
_entity_poly.type
_entity_poly.pdbx_seq_one_letter_code
_entity_poly.pdbx_strand_id
1 'polypeptide(L)'
;MAEDPKTPVEIPMPESLRLQLDAFRRRLWRTKIAEAVLAGIFGLLFSFLLVFALDRIWQTPGLLRLAILISGTSLAAIFAPLWLHRWVWGHRRENQLARLIAKRFPGLGDRLLGVVELQGQVEDADTLSPRLRAAAMERVAEEASKRQLEGALPASRHGRWTLAVVAGLLVGTAAFVVAPKAGMSSLKRWLMPLSSSPRYTFTALEGLPEILVVPQGEAFTLDVKLAADSEWQPAEGIARYGRQDPVAAALADRGYRFAFPAQTEEGVVRLEIGDAKHTINVQPTLRPSISRVYADVRYPDYLQLPDHEVDLGSGVLSAVQGSKVSITAEATPRDLATAEFGPLRAEGTPDREGGAMTVAGTKAATPPLEVAEKGFTVPITWTDVLGLRGEDGFEVRVDALADEAPGIYIQGMQRQHVMLAEETVDFEVLSEDDFGVRKIGIEWSGEFTRATDEVPAKGELKLLEGGPALNRLSSPAAFSPAAFKITPQKLTLRAWSEDYLPGRPRSYSEPVTLFVLTLDEHAQMLKTQFDRAISELEDLARKERGLFEENQRLEKLDPEALQAEENRERLEAQEDAERQQTERMDDLAKKMQELFKNSARNESIDKETMKKMADAMKAMKELSEKDMPEVQEKLGEAQDQKSTAEKAKEDVEEAVEKQEDVLKKMQEAIEKANDANERFEASTFVNRLKKAATEEEGVGTAVWESYERTAAIFTAELDPADAGKLQDIIRQQLNTTSDIRWIQEDLGHFYSRTNKEAYRKILDAMIESKIDLDLEDLRRLLEVNQGFLAREKAELWANKLKEWAKLLEGEQKKDGGGEGGGDSPPQEDEDFEFMLRVMKMIQQEQDIRARTRSLETLRRSFEPADPAKP
;
A
#
# COMPACT_ATOMS: atom_id res chain seq x y z
N MET A 1 -73.40 -81.81 -104.48
CA MET A 1 -73.12 -82.69 -103.34
C MET A 1 -73.53 -81.92 -102.09
N ALA A 2 -74.58 -82.43 -101.42
CA ALA A 2 -75.03 -82.23 -100.04
C ALA A 2 -75.14 -80.82 -99.43
N GLU A 3 -76.38 -80.50 -99.04
CA GLU A 3 -76.78 -79.56 -97.97
C GLU A 3 -76.17 -79.93 -96.59
N ASP A 4 -75.89 -78.92 -95.74
CA ASP A 4 -76.26 -78.87 -94.30
C ASP A 4 -75.91 -77.48 -93.67
N PRO A 5 -76.41 -77.07 -92.47
CA PRO A 5 -77.25 -75.87 -92.34
C PRO A 5 -76.92 -74.95 -91.12
N LYS A 6 -77.83 -74.00 -90.82
CA LYS A 6 -78.08 -73.32 -89.52
C LYS A 6 -77.01 -72.36 -88.95
N THR A 7 -77.15 -71.06 -89.25
CA THR A 7 -76.62 -69.97 -88.41
C THR A 7 -77.76 -69.42 -87.53
N PRO A 8 -77.62 -69.37 -86.19
CA PRO A 8 -78.62 -68.78 -85.30
C PRO A 8 -78.69 -67.26 -85.48
N VAL A 9 -79.90 -66.71 -85.59
CA VAL A 9 -80.16 -65.26 -85.66
C VAL A 9 -80.57 -64.76 -84.28
N GLU A 10 -79.70 -64.02 -83.61
CA GLU A 10 -80.07 -63.26 -82.41
C GLU A 10 -80.97 -62.08 -82.82
N ILE A 11 -82.10 -61.91 -82.13
CA ILE A 11 -82.98 -60.75 -82.33
C ILE A 11 -82.56 -59.67 -81.32
N PRO A 12 -82.00 -58.53 -81.76
CA PRO A 12 -81.66 -57.46 -80.85
C PRO A 12 -82.93 -56.88 -80.21
N MET A 13 -82.84 -56.52 -78.92
CA MET A 13 -83.92 -55.81 -78.24
C MET A 13 -84.29 -54.52 -78.99
N PRO A 14 -85.57 -54.09 -78.95
CA PRO A 14 -85.99 -52.80 -79.49
C PRO A 14 -85.14 -51.66 -78.92
N GLU A 15 -84.62 -50.78 -79.79
CA GLU A 15 -83.74 -49.67 -79.38
C GLU A 15 -84.40 -48.77 -78.33
N SER A 16 -85.72 -48.58 -78.42
CA SER A 16 -86.51 -47.79 -77.47
C SER A 16 -86.44 -48.34 -76.04
N LEU A 17 -86.48 -49.67 -75.87
CA LEU A 17 -86.41 -50.31 -74.57
C LEU A 17 -84.99 -50.30 -74.00
N ARG A 18 -83.98 -50.53 -74.86
CA ARG A 18 -82.57 -50.43 -74.48
C ARG A 18 -82.23 -49.03 -73.98
N LEU A 19 -82.67 -47.98 -74.69
CA LEU A 19 -82.47 -46.58 -74.29
C LEU A 19 -83.13 -46.26 -72.94
N GLN A 20 -84.32 -46.80 -72.66
CA GLN A 20 -85.01 -46.62 -71.39
C GLN A 20 -84.31 -47.31 -70.22
N LEU A 21 -83.85 -48.56 -70.41
CA LEU A 21 -83.07 -49.29 -69.40
C LEU A 21 -81.70 -48.63 -69.15
N ASP A 22 -81.06 -48.11 -70.19
CA ASP A 22 -79.82 -47.34 -70.07
C ASP A 22 -80.01 -45.98 -69.40
N ALA A 23 -81.15 -45.31 -69.62
CA ALA A 23 -81.51 -44.08 -68.90
C ALA A 23 -81.72 -44.37 -67.41
N PHE A 24 -82.45 -45.45 -67.08
CA PHE A 24 -82.66 -45.91 -65.70
C PHE A 24 -81.35 -46.29 -65.01
N ARG A 25 -80.47 -47.05 -65.69
CA ARG A 25 -79.12 -47.41 -65.21
C ARG A 25 -78.29 -46.16 -64.91
N ARG A 26 -78.21 -45.23 -65.87
CA ARG A 26 -77.44 -43.97 -65.71
C ARG A 26 -77.94 -43.17 -64.51
N ARG A 27 -79.25 -43.08 -64.31
CA ARG A 27 -79.83 -42.32 -63.19
C ARG A 27 -79.61 -43.01 -61.83
N LEU A 28 -79.73 -44.34 -61.77
CA LEU A 28 -79.40 -45.13 -60.58
C LEU A 28 -77.93 -44.96 -60.19
N TRP A 29 -77.02 -45.12 -61.16
CA TRP A 29 -75.58 -44.97 -60.93
C TRP A 29 -75.22 -43.56 -60.47
N ARG A 30 -75.67 -42.52 -61.18
CA ARG A 30 -75.43 -41.12 -60.78
C ARG A 30 -75.85 -40.85 -59.35
N THR A 31 -77.05 -41.31 -58.96
CA THR A 31 -77.59 -41.08 -57.62
C THR A 31 -76.79 -41.82 -56.53
N LYS A 32 -76.42 -43.08 -56.75
CA LYS A 32 -75.72 -43.89 -55.75
C LYS A 32 -74.22 -43.62 -55.67
N ILE A 33 -73.61 -43.21 -56.79
CA ILE A 33 -72.25 -42.67 -56.81
C ILE A 33 -72.20 -41.35 -56.03
N ALA A 34 -73.15 -40.44 -56.27
CA ALA A 34 -73.24 -39.17 -55.54
C ALA A 34 -73.41 -39.38 -54.02
N GLU A 35 -74.25 -40.33 -53.59
CA GLU A 35 -74.39 -40.68 -52.16
C GLU A 35 -73.06 -41.15 -51.54
N ALA A 36 -72.31 -42.01 -52.23
CA ALA A 36 -71.04 -42.54 -51.71
C ALA A 36 -69.95 -41.46 -51.64
N VAL A 37 -69.85 -40.62 -52.66
CA VAL A 37 -68.88 -39.50 -52.70
C VAL A 37 -69.20 -38.49 -51.60
N LEU A 38 -70.47 -38.07 -51.47
CA LEU A 38 -70.87 -37.10 -50.43
C LEU A 38 -70.68 -37.65 -49.01
N ALA A 39 -70.96 -38.93 -48.77
CA ALA A 39 -70.71 -39.56 -47.48
C ALA A 39 -69.21 -39.62 -47.14
N GLY A 40 -68.35 -39.92 -48.13
CA GLY A 40 -66.89 -39.91 -47.97
C GLY A 40 -66.34 -38.52 -47.66
N ILE A 41 -66.81 -37.48 -48.39
CA ILE A 41 -66.45 -36.08 -48.13
C ILE A 41 -66.86 -35.66 -46.71
N PHE A 42 -68.07 -36.02 -46.30
CA PHE A 42 -68.54 -35.73 -44.94
C PHE A 42 -67.67 -36.40 -43.86
N GLY A 43 -67.27 -37.66 -44.05
CA GLY A 43 -66.40 -38.38 -43.10
C GLY A 43 -65.06 -37.69 -42.88
N LEU A 44 -64.41 -37.23 -43.97
CA LEU A 44 -63.16 -36.46 -43.88
C LEU A 44 -63.38 -35.13 -43.17
N LEU A 45 -64.40 -34.38 -43.57
CA LEU A 45 -64.69 -33.06 -43.01
C LEU A 45 -65.04 -33.14 -41.51
N PHE A 46 -65.84 -34.12 -41.11
CA PHE A 46 -66.20 -34.34 -39.71
C PHE A 46 -64.95 -34.70 -38.87
N SER A 47 -64.06 -35.54 -39.40
CA SER A 47 -62.82 -35.91 -38.71
C SER A 47 -61.89 -34.71 -38.48
N PHE A 48 -61.81 -33.78 -39.44
CA PHE A 48 -61.07 -32.53 -39.29
C PHE A 48 -61.71 -31.63 -38.21
N LEU A 49 -63.03 -31.41 -38.29
CA LEU A 49 -63.74 -30.58 -37.31
C LEU A 49 -63.62 -31.12 -35.89
N LEU A 50 -63.59 -32.44 -35.74
CA LEU A 50 -63.38 -33.09 -34.44
C LEU A 50 -61.98 -32.80 -33.88
N VAL A 51 -60.92 -32.88 -34.71
CA VAL A 51 -59.56 -32.49 -34.29
C VAL A 51 -59.49 -31.01 -33.94
N PHE A 52 -60.10 -30.14 -34.76
CA PHE A 52 -60.15 -28.70 -34.50
C PHE A 52 -60.80 -28.39 -33.14
N ALA A 53 -61.93 -29.02 -32.82
CA ALA A 53 -62.63 -28.84 -31.55
C ALA A 53 -61.83 -29.39 -30.37
N LEU A 54 -61.28 -30.60 -30.48
CA LEU A 54 -60.50 -31.22 -29.39
C LEU A 54 -59.22 -30.43 -29.10
N ASP A 55 -58.57 -29.85 -30.12
CA ASP A 55 -57.37 -29.02 -29.97
C ASP A 55 -57.60 -27.77 -29.11
N ARG A 56 -58.85 -27.31 -28.96
CA ARG A 56 -59.19 -26.18 -28.08
C ARG A 56 -59.22 -26.56 -26.60
N ILE A 57 -59.46 -27.83 -26.29
CA ILE A 57 -59.65 -28.32 -24.92
C ILE A 57 -58.33 -28.89 -24.37
N TRP A 58 -57.66 -29.74 -25.14
CA TRP A 58 -56.45 -30.44 -24.71
C TRP A 58 -55.49 -30.71 -25.87
N GLN A 59 -54.23 -31.02 -25.56
CA GLN A 59 -53.26 -31.42 -26.57
C GLN A 59 -53.60 -32.83 -27.08
N THR A 60 -54.31 -32.90 -28.21
CA THR A 60 -54.70 -34.17 -28.83
C THR A 60 -53.50 -35.06 -29.13
N PRO A 61 -53.39 -36.26 -28.50
CA PRO A 61 -52.29 -37.18 -28.74
C PRO A 61 -52.22 -37.60 -30.20
N GLY A 62 -51.02 -37.85 -30.71
CA GLY A 62 -50.85 -38.23 -32.13
C GLY A 62 -51.60 -39.49 -32.52
N LEU A 63 -51.67 -40.48 -31.62
CA LEU A 63 -52.44 -41.72 -31.82
C LEU A 63 -53.95 -41.45 -31.91
N LEU A 64 -54.48 -40.53 -31.09
CA LEU A 64 -55.90 -40.16 -31.15
C LEU A 64 -56.22 -39.45 -32.46
N ARG A 65 -55.36 -38.53 -32.91
CA ARG A 65 -55.49 -37.87 -34.22
C ARG A 65 -55.44 -38.89 -35.37
N LEU A 66 -54.55 -39.89 -35.29
CA LEU A 66 -54.45 -40.96 -36.28
C LEU A 66 -55.73 -41.81 -36.30
N ALA A 67 -56.25 -42.19 -35.13
CA ALA A 67 -57.51 -42.92 -35.03
C ALA A 67 -58.67 -42.13 -35.66
N ILE A 68 -58.78 -40.83 -35.37
CA ILE A 68 -59.81 -39.95 -35.95
C ILE A 68 -59.68 -39.88 -37.49
N LEU A 69 -58.46 -39.75 -38.02
CA LEU A 69 -58.21 -39.73 -39.46
C LEU A 69 -58.54 -41.07 -40.13
N ILE A 70 -58.15 -42.20 -39.53
CA ILE A 70 -58.47 -43.54 -40.04
C ILE A 70 -59.98 -43.76 -40.03
N SER A 71 -60.68 -43.38 -38.95
CA SER A 71 -62.14 -43.46 -38.89
C SER A 71 -62.81 -42.61 -39.97
N GLY A 72 -62.38 -41.36 -40.15
CA GLY A 72 -62.90 -40.47 -41.20
C GLY A 72 -62.65 -40.97 -42.62
N THR A 73 -61.47 -41.55 -42.88
CA THR A 73 -61.10 -42.10 -44.20
C THR A 73 -61.74 -43.46 -44.48
N SER A 74 -62.02 -44.28 -43.46
CA SER A 74 -62.66 -45.60 -43.62
C SER A 74 -64.05 -45.52 -44.30
N LEU A 75 -64.79 -44.42 -44.07
CA LEU A 75 -66.05 -44.10 -44.74
C LEU A 75 -65.90 -43.91 -46.25
N ALA A 76 -64.73 -43.48 -46.73
CA ALA A 76 -64.42 -43.39 -48.15
C ALA A 76 -63.77 -44.68 -48.67
N ALA A 77 -62.78 -45.22 -47.95
CA ALA A 77 -61.93 -46.30 -48.44
C ALA A 77 -62.58 -47.70 -48.39
N ILE A 78 -63.46 -47.96 -47.42
CA ILE A 78 -64.11 -49.28 -47.25
C ILE A 78 -65.58 -49.19 -47.67
N PHE A 79 -66.29 -48.18 -47.19
CA PHE A 79 -67.73 -48.08 -47.42
C PHE A 79 -68.07 -47.70 -48.86
N ALA A 80 -67.31 -46.81 -49.52
CA ALA A 80 -67.61 -46.43 -50.90
C ALA A 80 -67.42 -47.59 -51.91
N PRO A 81 -66.33 -48.39 -51.88
CA PRO A 81 -66.20 -49.55 -52.76
C PRO A 81 -67.29 -50.60 -52.56
N LEU A 82 -67.64 -50.93 -51.30
CA LEU A 82 -68.75 -51.86 -51.00
C LEU A 82 -70.09 -51.32 -51.52
N TRP A 83 -70.33 -50.02 -51.38
CA TRP A 83 -71.54 -49.36 -51.86
C TRP A 83 -71.63 -49.34 -53.38
N LEU A 84 -70.53 -49.01 -54.05
CA LEU A 84 -70.40 -49.04 -55.51
C LEU A 84 -70.48 -50.46 -56.06
N HIS A 85 -69.90 -51.46 -55.37
CA HIS A 85 -70.03 -52.86 -55.76
C HIS A 85 -71.51 -53.29 -55.77
N ARG A 86 -72.22 -52.97 -54.68
CA ARG A 86 -73.65 -53.31 -54.54
C ARG A 86 -74.54 -52.64 -55.59
N TRP A 87 -74.33 -51.36 -55.88
CA TRP A 87 -75.26 -50.58 -56.72
C TRP A 87 -74.82 -50.44 -58.17
N VAL A 88 -73.52 -50.30 -58.44
CA VAL A 88 -72.98 -50.13 -59.79
C VAL A 88 -72.63 -51.47 -60.41
N TRP A 89 -71.86 -52.33 -59.72
CA TRP A 89 -71.47 -53.66 -60.25
C TRP A 89 -72.63 -54.66 -60.25
N GLY A 90 -73.45 -54.66 -59.21
CA GLY A 90 -74.60 -55.56 -59.08
C GLY A 90 -75.76 -55.28 -60.04
N HIS A 91 -75.73 -54.17 -60.79
CA HIS A 91 -76.81 -53.75 -61.70
C HIS A 91 -76.28 -53.33 -63.08
N ARG A 92 -75.31 -54.08 -63.62
CA ARG A 92 -74.73 -53.86 -64.96
C ARG A 92 -75.54 -54.52 -66.07
N ARG A 93 -76.10 -55.70 -65.80
CA ARG A 93 -76.84 -56.49 -66.80
C ARG A 93 -78.31 -56.09 -66.82
N GLU A 94 -78.95 -56.18 -67.98
CA GLU A 94 -80.36 -55.82 -68.17
C GLU A 94 -81.28 -56.67 -67.28
N ASN A 95 -80.97 -57.98 -67.11
CA ASN A 95 -81.63 -58.87 -66.15
C ASN A 95 -81.63 -58.35 -64.69
N GLN A 96 -80.53 -57.73 -64.27
CA GLN A 96 -80.41 -57.20 -62.90
C GLN A 96 -81.25 -55.94 -62.72
N LEU A 97 -81.35 -55.11 -63.75
CA LEU A 97 -82.22 -53.92 -63.76
C LEU A 97 -83.69 -54.32 -63.79
N ALA A 98 -84.06 -55.34 -64.58
CA ALA A 98 -85.42 -55.88 -64.61
C ALA A 98 -85.85 -56.40 -63.23
N ARG A 99 -84.98 -57.15 -62.52
CA ARG A 99 -85.25 -57.58 -61.12
C ARG A 99 -85.38 -56.42 -60.14
N LEU A 100 -84.61 -55.35 -60.32
CA LEU A 100 -84.73 -54.15 -59.48
C LEU A 100 -86.07 -53.44 -59.74
N ILE A 101 -86.48 -53.35 -61.00
CA ILE A 101 -87.77 -52.76 -61.41
C ILE A 101 -88.93 -53.63 -60.91
N ALA A 102 -88.82 -54.96 -60.97
CA ALA A 102 -89.83 -55.92 -60.48
C ALA A 102 -90.17 -55.73 -59.00
N LYS A 103 -89.23 -55.32 -58.16
CA LYS A 103 -89.48 -55.05 -56.73
C LYS A 103 -90.50 -53.94 -56.49
N ARG A 104 -90.63 -52.98 -57.41
CA ARG A 104 -91.56 -51.84 -57.30
C ARG A 104 -92.72 -51.94 -58.29
N PHE A 105 -92.50 -52.55 -59.45
CA PHE A 105 -93.49 -52.82 -60.49
C PHE A 105 -93.44 -54.31 -60.89
N PRO A 106 -94.09 -55.22 -60.14
CA PRO A 106 -93.97 -56.67 -60.35
C PRO A 106 -94.37 -57.10 -61.77
N GLY A 107 -95.55 -56.65 -62.23
CA GLY A 107 -96.07 -57.04 -63.54
C GLY A 107 -95.28 -56.51 -64.73
N LEU A 108 -94.62 -55.34 -64.61
CA LEU A 108 -93.75 -54.82 -65.67
C LEU A 108 -92.38 -55.49 -65.61
N GLY A 109 -91.84 -55.71 -64.40
CA GLY A 109 -90.55 -56.34 -64.18
C GLY A 109 -90.49 -57.79 -64.66
N ASP A 110 -91.54 -58.59 -64.42
CA ASP A 110 -91.60 -59.97 -64.92
C ASP A 110 -91.65 -60.02 -66.45
N ARG A 111 -92.35 -59.08 -67.10
CA ARG A 111 -92.40 -58.97 -68.56
C ARG A 111 -91.07 -58.49 -69.15
N LEU A 112 -90.41 -57.53 -68.50
CA LEU A 112 -89.07 -57.08 -68.87
C LEU A 112 -88.03 -58.20 -68.70
N LEU A 113 -88.15 -59.01 -67.64
CA LEU A 113 -87.33 -60.19 -67.44
C LEU A 113 -87.59 -61.21 -68.56
N GLY A 114 -88.85 -61.48 -68.87
CA GLY A 114 -89.25 -62.33 -69.99
C GLY A 114 -88.69 -61.84 -71.33
N VAL A 115 -88.66 -60.53 -71.59
CA VAL A 115 -88.06 -59.96 -72.81
C VAL A 115 -86.55 -60.17 -72.86
N VAL A 116 -85.84 -59.98 -71.76
CA VAL A 116 -84.38 -60.18 -71.74
C VAL A 116 -84.03 -61.69 -71.76
N GLU A 117 -84.88 -62.56 -71.20
CA GLU A 117 -84.76 -64.01 -71.35
C GLU A 117 -85.03 -64.45 -72.80
N LEU A 118 -86.02 -63.86 -73.48
CA LEU A 118 -86.32 -64.10 -74.90
C LEU A 118 -85.18 -63.62 -75.83
N GLN A 119 -84.46 -62.56 -75.45
CA GLN A 119 -83.27 -62.09 -76.18
C GLN A 119 -82.11 -63.10 -76.11
N GLY A 120 -81.97 -63.80 -74.99
CA GLY A 120 -80.86 -64.74 -74.74
C GLY A 120 -81.13 -66.18 -75.19
N GLN A 121 -82.31 -66.49 -75.73
CA GLN A 121 -82.70 -67.84 -76.17
C GLN A 121 -82.25 -68.15 -77.61
N VAL A 122 -81.19 -68.95 -77.72
CA VAL A 122 -80.69 -69.53 -78.97
C VAL A 122 -81.31 -70.92 -79.15
N GLU A 123 -82.46 -71.01 -79.83
CA GLU A 123 -83.12 -72.28 -80.16
C GLU A 123 -83.45 -72.37 -81.66
N ASP A 124 -83.54 -73.62 -82.16
CA ASP A 124 -83.74 -73.97 -83.56
C ASP A 124 -84.96 -73.28 -84.19
N ALA A 125 -84.81 -72.83 -85.44
CA ALA A 125 -85.76 -71.97 -86.18
C ALA A 125 -87.17 -72.57 -86.40
N ASP A 126 -87.40 -73.82 -86.04
CA ASP A 126 -88.65 -74.55 -86.28
C ASP A 126 -89.69 -74.44 -85.14
N THR A 127 -89.34 -73.89 -83.97
CA THR A 127 -90.26 -73.89 -82.81
C THR A 127 -91.00 -72.58 -82.56
N LEU A 128 -90.52 -71.42 -83.03
CA LEU A 128 -91.20 -70.10 -82.88
C LEU A 128 -90.73 -69.11 -83.96
N SER A 129 -91.66 -68.43 -84.67
CA SER A 129 -91.28 -67.51 -85.75
C SER A 129 -90.52 -66.26 -85.22
N PRO A 130 -89.43 -65.81 -85.88
CA PRO A 130 -88.69 -64.60 -85.50
C PRO A 130 -89.57 -63.33 -85.42
N ARG A 131 -90.60 -63.25 -86.27
CA ARG A 131 -91.56 -62.13 -86.27
C ARG A 131 -92.41 -62.08 -85.00
N LEU A 132 -92.74 -63.22 -84.40
CA LEU A 132 -93.50 -63.29 -83.15
C LEU A 132 -92.68 -62.85 -81.94
N ARG A 133 -91.39 -63.20 -81.90
CA ARG A 133 -90.46 -62.74 -80.85
C ARG A 133 -90.24 -61.22 -80.94
N ALA A 134 -90.00 -60.69 -82.14
CA ALA A 134 -89.87 -59.24 -82.35
C ALA A 134 -91.16 -58.48 -81.95
N ALA A 135 -92.34 -58.97 -82.37
CA ALA A 135 -93.61 -58.33 -82.02
C ALA A 135 -93.93 -58.41 -80.51
N ALA A 136 -93.57 -59.50 -79.83
CA ALA A 136 -93.73 -59.61 -78.38
C ALA A 136 -92.80 -58.64 -77.63
N MET A 137 -91.55 -58.51 -78.07
CA MET A 137 -90.60 -57.53 -77.53
C MET A 137 -91.06 -56.09 -77.78
N GLU A 138 -91.58 -55.80 -78.97
CA GLU A 138 -92.05 -54.47 -79.36
C GLU A 138 -93.31 -54.06 -78.58
N ARG A 139 -94.22 -55.00 -78.32
CA ARG A 139 -95.39 -54.77 -77.44
C ARG A 139 -94.99 -54.46 -76.00
N VAL A 140 -93.99 -55.15 -75.46
CA VAL A 140 -93.46 -54.86 -74.11
C VAL A 140 -92.68 -53.54 -74.11
N ALA A 141 -91.97 -53.20 -75.19
CA ALA A 141 -91.31 -51.90 -75.34
C ALA A 141 -92.32 -50.73 -75.42
N GLU A 142 -93.46 -50.93 -76.09
CA GLU A 142 -94.56 -49.95 -76.14
C GLU A 142 -95.31 -49.83 -74.80
N GLU A 143 -95.43 -50.93 -74.06
CA GLU A 143 -96.03 -50.90 -72.72
C GLU A 143 -95.08 -50.28 -71.67
N ALA A 144 -93.77 -50.50 -71.83
CA ALA A 144 -92.74 -49.85 -71.04
C ALA A 144 -92.66 -48.34 -71.35
N SER A 145 -92.80 -47.92 -72.61
CA SER A 145 -92.79 -46.50 -72.99
C SER A 145 -93.98 -45.71 -72.44
N LYS A 146 -95.12 -46.39 -72.21
CA LYS A 146 -96.30 -45.80 -71.56
C LYS A 146 -96.14 -45.59 -70.05
N ARG A 147 -95.06 -46.09 -69.42
CA ARG A 147 -94.81 -45.97 -67.97
C ARG A 147 -93.46 -45.29 -67.68
N GLN A 148 -93.43 -44.34 -66.76
CA GLN A 148 -92.18 -43.73 -66.31
C GLN A 148 -91.42 -44.70 -65.38
N LEU A 149 -90.37 -45.35 -65.87
CA LEU A 149 -89.51 -46.29 -65.10
C LEU A 149 -88.81 -45.64 -63.90
N GLU A 150 -88.79 -44.30 -63.82
CA GLU A 150 -88.14 -43.52 -62.76
C GLU A 150 -88.72 -43.80 -61.36
N GLY A 151 -90.02 -44.11 -61.28
CA GLY A 151 -90.70 -44.45 -60.02
C GLY A 151 -90.22 -45.76 -59.38
N ALA A 152 -89.42 -46.56 -60.09
CA ALA A 152 -88.80 -47.79 -59.59
C ALA A 152 -87.42 -47.56 -58.95
N LEU A 153 -86.87 -46.35 -58.99
CA LEU A 153 -85.59 -46.06 -58.36
C LEU A 153 -85.70 -46.14 -56.82
N PRO A 154 -84.71 -46.73 -56.13
CA PRO A 154 -84.67 -46.73 -54.67
C PRO A 154 -84.57 -45.30 -54.13
N ALA A 155 -85.17 -45.05 -52.96
CA ALA A 155 -85.16 -43.74 -52.32
C ALA A 155 -83.75 -43.14 -52.25
N SER A 156 -83.63 -41.90 -52.70
CA SER A 156 -82.37 -41.21 -52.82
C SER A 156 -82.05 -40.43 -51.54
N ARG A 157 -80.90 -40.70 -50.93
CA ARG A 157 -80.42 -40.04 -49.71
C ARG A 157 -79.36 -38.96 -49.99
N HIS A 158 -78.99 -38.74 -51.26
CA HIS A 158 -77.96 -37.76 -51.61
C HIS A 158 -78.30 -36.37 -51.07
N GLY A 159 -79.56 -35.91 -51.11
CA GLY A 159 -79.94 -34.60 -50.54
C GLY A 159 -79.64 -34.44 -49.04
N ARG A 160 -79.76 -35.50 -48.24
CA ARG A 160 -79.36 -35.48 -46.81
C ARG A 160 -77.85 -35.40 -46.66
N TRP A 161 -77.10 -36.13 -47.48
CA TRP A 161 -75.65 -36.06 -47.49
C TRP A 161 -75.14 -34.71 -48.02
N THR A 162 -75.80 -34.13 -49.03
CA THR A 162 -75.50 -32.77 -49.52
C THR A 162 -75.70 -31.76 -48.40
N LEU A 163 -76.81 -31.81 -47.66
CA LEU A 163 -77.04 -30.93 -46.52
C LEU A 163 -75.96 -31.11 -45.44
N ALA A 164 -75.58 -32.34 -45.11
CA ALA A 164 -74.54 -32.63 -44.12
C ALA A 164 -73.16 -32.09 -44.54
N VAL A 165 -72.77 -32.28 -45.81
CA VAL A 165 -71.53 -31.73 -46.35
C VAL A 165 -71.55 -30.20 -46.37
N VAL A 166 -72.65 -29.58 -46.79
CA VAL A 166 -72.80 -28.11 -46.80
C VAL A 166 -72.74 -27.54 -45.39
N ALA A 167 -73.46 -28.13 -44.43
CA ALA A 167 -73.42 -27.71 -43.03
C ALA A 167 -72.00 -27.83 -42.45
N GLY A 168 -71.33 -28.95 -42.73
CA GLY A 168 -69.96 -29.15 -42.31
C GLY A 168 -68.98 -28.15 -42.95
N LEU A 169 -69.12 -27.85 -44.25
CA LEU A 169 -68.32 -26.84 -44.93
C LEU A 169 -68.54 -25.45 -44.31
N LEU A 170 -69.78 -25.08 -44.02
CA LEU A 170 -70.08 -23.81 -43.36
C LEU A 170 -69.42 -23.70 -41.98
N VAL A 171 -69.47 -24.75 -41.16
CA VAL A 171 -68.78 -24.79 -39.86
C VAL A 171 -67.26 -24.72 -40.02
N GLY A 172 -66.70 -25.44 -41.00
CA GLY A 172 -65.28 -25.38 -41.33
C GLY A 172 -64.84 -23.98 -41.78
N THR A 173 -65.58 -23.36 -42.70
CA THR A 173 -65.31 -22.00 -43.16
C THR A 173 -65.43 -20.98 -42.02
N ALA A 174 -66.46 -21.08 -41.18
CA ALA A 174 -66.60 -20.23 -40.00
C ALA A 174 -65.40 -20.37 -39.04
N ALA A 175 -64.91 -21.60 -38.82
CA ALA A 175 -63.72 -21.84 -38.01
C ALA A 175 -62.46 -21.17 -38.59
N PHE A 176 -62.27 -21.21 -39.92
CA PHE A 176 -61.16 -20.53 -40.59
C PHE A 176 -61.28 -19.01 -40.63
N VAL A 177 -62.49 -18.47 -40.68
CA VAL A 177 -62.72 -17.01 -40.64
C VAL A 177 -62.49 -16.45 -39.24
N VAL A 178 -62.97 -17.15 -38.21
CA VAL A 178 -62.86 -16.70 -36.81
C VAL A 178 -61.43 -16.91 -36.28
N ALA A 179 -60.79 -18.03 -36.63
CA ALA A 179 -59.46 -18.37 -36.12
C ALA A 179 -58.58 -19.00 -37.21
N PRO A 180 -58.07 -18.20 -38.19
CA PRO A 180 -57.36 -18.73 -39.36
C PRO A 180 -56.09 -19.48 -38.99
N LYS A 181 -55.29 -18.97 -38.04
CA LYS A 181 -54.05 -19.62 -37.58
C LYS A 181 -54.34 -20.92 -36.82
N ALA A 182 -55.37 -20.92 -35.96
CA ALA A 182 -55.82 -22.12 -35.26
C ALA A 182 -56.35 -23.18 -36.24
N GLY A 183 -57.14 -22.78 -37.24
CA GLY A 183 -57.66 -23.65 -38.28
C GLY A 183 -56.55 -24.30 -39.10
N MET A 184 -55.54 -23.52 -39.50
CA MET A 184 -54.38 -24.03 -40.22
C MET A 184 -53.53 -24.99 -39.37
N SER A 185 -53.33 -24.67 -38.08
CA SER A 185 -52.61 -25.56 -37.15
C SER A 185 -53.34 -26.89 -36.99
N SER A 186 -54.65 -26.88 -36.73
CA SER A 186 -55.43 -28.12 -36.60
C SER A 186 -55.53 -28.90 -37.92
N LEU A 187 -55.55 -28.22 -39.08
CA LEU A 187 -55.50 -28.88 -40.40
C LEU A 187 -54.17 -29.61 -40.61
N LYS A 188 -53.04 -28.95 -40.30
CA LYS A 188 -51.71 -29.56 -40.34
C LYS A 188 -51.63 -30.76 -39.38
N ARG A 189 -52.15 -30.60 -38.17
CA ARG A 189 -52.17 -31.67 -37.14
C ARG A 189 -53.10 -32.82 -37.50
N TRP A 190 -54.16 -32.59 -38.28
CA TRP A 190 -55.06 -33.62 -38.81
C TRP A 190 -54.45 -34.37 -40.01
N LEU A 191 -53.83 -33.66 -40.96
CA LEU A 191 -53.13 -34.28 -42.12
C LEU A 191 -51.88 -35.07 -41.69
N MET A 192 -51.17 -34.60 -40.66
CA MET A 192 -49.95 -35.21 -40.13
C MET A 192 -50.15 -35.60 -38.65
N PRO A 193 -50.95 -36.64 -38.36
CA PRO A 193 -51.37 -36.96 -36.99
C PRO A 193 -50.23 -37.34 -36.07
N LEU A 194 -49.15 -37.95 -36.59
CA LEU A 194 -47.99 -38.36 -35.79
C LEU A 194 -46.92 -37.26 -35.65
N SER A 195 -47.13 -36.06 -36.24
CA SER A 195 -46.19 -34.96 -36.06
C SER A 195 -46.24 -34.36 -34.66
N SER A 196 -45.08 -33.95 -34.15
CA SER A 196 -44.88 -33.24 -32.88
C SER A 196 -45.27 -31.75 -32.94
N SER A 197 -46.06 -31.35 -33.93
CA SER A 197 -46.49 -29.95 -34.08
C SER A 197 -47.26 -29.51 -32.82
N PRO A 198 -46.82 -28.42 -32.14
CA PRO A 198 -47.51 -27.91 -30.96
C PRO A 198 -48.93 -27.44 -31.31
N ARG A 199 -49.82 -27.44 -30.32
CA ARG A 199 -51.16 -26.85 -30.50
C ARG A 199 -51.00 -25.34 -30.66
N TYR A 200 -51.82 -24.74 -31.50
CA TYR A 200 -51.92 -23.29 -31.55
C TYR A 200 -52.66 -22.77 -30.32
N THR A 201 -51.98 -21.94 -29.53
CA THR A 201 -52.53 -21.14 -28.42
C THR A 201 -52.73 -19.70 -28.88
N PHE A 202 -53.78 -19.04 -28.38
CA PHE A 202 -54.07 -17.64 -28.64
C PHE A 202 -53.20 -16.72 -27.78
N THR A 203 -52.79 -17.21 -26.61
CA THR A 203 -51.79 -16.56 -25.77
C THR A 203 -50.40 -17.03 -26.18
N ALA A 204 -49.52 -16.09 -26.53
CA ALA A 204 -48.12 -16.34 -26.86
C ALA A 204 -47.21 -15.63 -25.85
N LEU A 205 -46.24 -16.36 -25.31
CA LEU A 205 -45.30 -15.88 -24.29
C LEU A 205 -43.92 -15.70 -24.92
N GLU A 206 -43.21 -14.65 -24.53
CA GLU A 206 -41.91 -14.28 -25.07
C GLU A 206 -40.77 -14.78 -24.19
N GLY A 207 -39.78 -15.46 -24.78
CA GLY A 207 -38.47 -15.66 -24.17
C GLY A 207 -38.43 -16.41 -22.83
N LEU A 208 -39.33 -17.37 -22.61
CA LEU A 208 -39.32 -18.17 -21.38
C LEU A 208 -38.14 -19.15 -21.33
N PRO A 209 -37.32 -19.14 -20.25
CA PRO A 209 -36.24 -20.10 -20.10
C PRO A 209 -36.78 -21.48 -19.71
N GLU A 210 -36.14 -22.54 -20.21
CA GLU A 210 -36.44 -23.92 -19.75
C GLU A 210 -35.94 -24.16 -18.31
N ILE A 211 -34.81 -23.52 -17.95
CA ILE A 211 -34.20 -23.56 -16.62
C ILE A 211 -34.01 -22.13 -16.13
N LEU A 212 -34.55 -21.81 -14.94
CA LEU A 212 -34.38 -20.55 -14.23
C LEU A 212 -33.50 -20.80 -13.00
N VAL A 213 -32.29 -20.25 -13.00
CA VAL A 213 -31.41 -20.26 -11.82
C VAL A 213 -31.81 -19.12 -10.89
N VAL A 214 -31.96 -19.41 -9.60
CA VAL A 214 -32.36 -18.41 -8.59
C VAL A 214 -31.45 -18.49 -7.37
N PRO A 215 -31.29 -17.41 -6.59
CA PRO A 215 -30.53 -17.47 -5.34
C PRO A 215 -31.16 -18.44 -4.34
N GLN A 216 -30.34 -19.31 -3.75
CA GLN A 216 -30.80 -20.30 -2.77
C GLN A 216 -31.22 -19.62 -1.46
N GLY A 217 -32.42 -19.94 -0.97
CA GLY A 217 -32.92 -19.44 0.31
C GLY A 217 -33.46 -18.00 0.27
N GLU A 218 -33.59 -17.39 -0.91
CA GLU A 218 -34.14 -16.03 -1.08
C GLU A 218 -35.39 -16.04 -1.95
N ALA A 219 -36.30 -15.10 -1.69
CA ALA A 219 -37.48 -14.89 -2.53
C ALA A 219 -37.04 -14.43 -3.93
N PHE A 220 -37.72 -14.91 -4.97
CA PHE A 220 -37.40 -14.56 -6.35
C PHE A 220 -38.66 -14.18 -7.13
N THR A 221 -38.47 -13.41 -8.20
CA THR A 221 -39.55 -13.02 -9.12
C THR A 221 -39.36 -13.64 -10.49
N LEU A 222 -40.43 -14.18 -11.05
CA LEU A 222 -40.52 -14.62 -12.43
C LEU A 222 -41.31 -13.57 -13.23
N ASP A 223 -40.61 -12.84 -14.09
CA ASP A 223 -41.20 -11.87 -15.01
C ASP A 223 -41.46 -12.54 -16.37
N VAL A 224 -42.72 -12.55 -16.81
CA VAL A 224 -43.15 -13.15 -18.08
C VAL A 224 -43.81 -12.11 -18.95
N LYS A 225 -43.39 -11.99 -20.22
CA LYS A 225 -43.98 -11.05 -21.18
C LYS A 225 -44.83 -11.77 -22.23
N LEU A 226 -45.91 -11.13 -22.66
CA LEU A 226 -46.69 -11.55 -23.81
C LEU A 226 -45.95 -11.18 -25.10
N ALA A 227 -45.79 -12.14 -26.01
CA ALA A 227 -45.21 -11.89 -27.32
C ALA A 227 -46.02 -10.82 -28.09
N ALA A 228 -45.36 -10.07 -28.97
CA ALA A 228 -46.01 -8.99 -29.72
C ALA A 228 -47.20 -9.48 -30.58
N ASP A 229 -47.18 -10.74 -31.02
CA ASP A 229 -48.19 -11.40 -31.85
C ASP A 229 -49.25 -12.18 -31.06
N SER A 230 -49.27 -12.07 -29.73
CA SER A 230 -50.29 -12.69 -28.87
C SER A 230 -51.68 -12.12 -29.17
N GLU A 231 -52.59 -12.98 -29.65
CA GLU A 231 -53.96 -12.60 -30.04
C GLU A 231 -54.89 -12.44 -28.84
N TRP A 232 -54.61 -13.16 -27.75
CA TRP A 232 -55.29 -13.02 -26.47
C TRP A 232 -54.37 -12.41 -25.41
N GLN A 233 -54.93 -11.52 -24.59
CA GLN A 233 -54.26 -10.87 -23.45
C GLN A 233 -55.10 -11.12 -22.19
N PRO A 234 -54.89 -12.24 -21.48
CA PRO A 234 -55.58 -12.53 -20.23
C PRO A 234 -55.35 -11.43 -19.19
N ALA A 235 -56.36 -11.13 -18.36
CA ALA A 235 -56.20 -10.13 -17.30
C ALA A 235 -55.35 -10.63 -16.12
N GLU A 236 -55.26 -11.95 -15.97
CA GLU A 236 -54.60 -12.63 -14.86
C GLU A 236 -53.84 -13.86 -15.39
N GLY A 237 -52.66 -14.10 -14.82
CA GLY A 237 -51.88 -15.31 -14.99
C GLY A 237 -51.71 -16.01 -13.64
N ILE A 238 -51.54 -17.33 -13.67
CA ILE A 238 -51.33 -18.15 -12.49
C ILE A 238 -50.02 -18.93 -12.64
N ALA A 239 -49.16 -18.88 -11.63
CA ALA A 239 -47.94 -19.66 -11.59
C ALA A 239 -47.85 -20.44 -10.27
N ARG A 240 -47.41 -21.70 -10.32
CA ARG A 240 -47.30 -22.55 -9.14
C ARG A 240 -45.95 -23.26 -9.08
N TYR A 241 -45.23 -23.09 -7.98
CA TYR A 241 -44.00 -23.82 -7.68
C TYR A 241 -44.32 -25.16 -7.00
N GLY A 242 -44.08 -26.28 -7.70
CA GLY A 242 -44.29 -27.62 -7.15
C GLY A 242 -45.71 -27.84 -6.59
N ARG A 243 -45.81 -28.05 -5.27
CA ARG A 243 -47.06 -28.25 -4.52
C ARG A 243 -47.48 -27.04 -3.66
N GLN A 244 -46.79 -25.91 -3.79
CA GLN A 244 -47.10 -24.69 -3.05
C GLN A 244 -48.41 -24.06 -3.57
N ASP A 245 -48.93 -23.10 -2.83
CA ASP A 245 -50.11 -22.34 -3.25
C ASP A 245 -49.81 -21.58 -4.55
N PRO A 246 -50.77 -21.53 -5.49
CA PRO A 246 -50.61 -20.80 -6.74
C PRO A 246 -50.51 -19.29 -6.49
N VAL A 247 -49.58 -18.64 -7.17
CA VAL A 247 -49.40 -17.18 -7.16
C VAL A 247 -50.09 -16.62 -8.40
N ALA A 248 -51.01 -15.66 -8.18
CA ALA A 248 -51.66 -14.92 -9.23
C ALA A 248 -50.92 -13.61 -9.51
N ALA A 249 -50.85 -13.23 -10.78
CA ALA A 249 -50.33 -11.93 -11.21
C ALA A 249 -51.29 -11.29 -12.21
N ALA A 250 -51.57 -9.99 -12.04
CA ALA A 250 -52.35 -9.22 -12.99
C ALA A 250 -51.49 -8.77 -14.17
N LEU A 251 -52.12 -8.59 -15.33
CA LEU A 251 -51.45 -8.06 -16.52
C LEU A 251 -51.07 -6.58 -16.32
N ALA A 252 -49.77 -6.27 -16.40
CA ALA A 252 -49.24 -4.91 -16.36
C ALA A 252 -48.20 -4.74 -17.48
N ASP A 253 -48.35 -3.71 -18.33
CA ASP A 253 -47.44 -3.41 -19.45
C ASP A 253 -47.12 -4.63 -20.35
N ARG A 254 -48.16 -5.41 -20.69
CA ARG A 254 -48.07 -6.69 -21.44
C ARG A 254 -47.25 -7.80 -20.75
N GLY A 255 -47.00 -7.70 -19.46
CA GLY A 255 -46.29 -8.71 -18.67
C GLY A 255 -46.99 -9.09 -17.37
N TYR A 256 -46.46 -10.15 -16.74
CA TYR A 256 -46.89 -10.70 -15.47
C TYR A 256 -45.67 -10.86 -14.58
N ARG A 257 -45.77 -10.44 -13.32
CA ARG A 257 -44.71 -10.59 -12.31
C ARG A 257 -45.19 -11.50 -11.20
N PHE A 258 -44.61 -12.69 -11.12
CA PHE A 258 -44.91 -13.68 -10.09
C PHE A 258 -43.83 -13.65 -9.01
N ALA A 259 -44.20 -13.39 -7.76
CA ALA A 259 -43.28 -13.43 -6.63
C ALA A 259 -43.40 -14.76 -5.89
N PHE A 260 -42.29 -15.48 -5.76
CA PHE A 260 -42.22 -16.73 -5.02
C PHE A 260 -41.39 -16.55 -3.74
N PRO A 261 -41.76 -17.23 -2.64
CA PRO A 261 -40.96 -17.22 -1.42
C PRO A 261 -39.63 -17.95 -1.62
N ALA A 262 -38.75 -17.86 -0.62
CA ALA A 262 -37.45 -18.53 -0.60
C ALA A 262 -37.51 -20.03 -0.89
N GLN A 263 -36.64 -20.51 -1.79
CA GLN A 263 -36.53 -21.93 -2.15
C GLN A 263 -35.12 -22.45 -1.92
N THR A 264 -35.00 -23.67 -1.40
CA THR A 264 -33.71 -24.34 -1.13
C THR A 264 -33.47 -25.57 -1.98
N GLU A 265 -34.53 -26.15 -2.55
CA GLU A 265 -34.50 -27.38 -3.35
C GLU A 265 -35.00 -27.13 -4.78
N GLU A 266 -34.45 -27.89 -5.74
CA GLU A 266 -34.89 -27.85 -7.14
C GLU A 266 -36.40 -28.12 -7.27
N GLY A 267 -37.06 -27.37 -8.13
CA GLY A 267 -38.49 -27.47 -8.32
C GLY A 267 -38.95 -27.04 -9.70
N VAL A 268 -40.25 -27.09 -9.90
CA VAL A 268 -40.87 -26.83 -11.20
C VAL A 268 -41.97 -25.80 -11.04
N VAL A 269 -41.86 -24.69 -11.76
CA VAL A 269 -42.91 -23.69 -11.89
C VAL A 269 -43.80 -24.06 -13.06
N ARG A 270 -45.08 -24.34 -12.77
CA ARG A 270 -46.12 -24.49 -13.79
C ARG A 270 -46.81 -23.15 -13.98
N LEU A 271 -46.68 -22.61 -15.18
CA LEU A 271 -47.24 -21.33 -15.58
C LEU A 271 -48.47 -21.54 -16.46
N GLU A 272 -49.58 -20.91 -16.10
CA GLU A 272 -50.83 -20.93 -16.83
C GLU A 272 -51.30 -19.49 -17.07
N ILE A 273 -51.28 -19.05 -18.33
CA ILE A 273 -51.74 -17.72 -18.75
C ILE A 273 -52.70 -17.93 -19.91
N GLY A 274 -54.01 -17.76 -19.65
CA GLY A 274 -55.04 -18.06 -20.64
C GLY A 274 -55.01 -19.53 -21.08
N ASP A 275 -54.71 -19.76 -22.36
CA ASP A 275 -54.57 -21.10 -22.95
C ASP A 275 -53.11 -21.56 -23.11
N ALA A 276 -52.14 -20.70 -22.78
CA ALA A 276 -50.73 -21.03 -22.71
C ALA A 276 -50.41 -21.75 -21.39
N LYS A 277 -49.76 -22.92 -21.51
CA LYS A 277 -49.25 -23.68 -20.38
C LYS A 277 -47.76 -23.92 -20.60
N HIS A 278 -46.94 -23.56 -19.62
CA HIS A 278 -45.50 -23.73 -19.69
C HIS A 278 -44.96 -24.27 -18.37
N THR A 279 -43.81 -24.93 -18.45
CA THR A 279 -43.16 -25.57 -17.32
C THR A 279 -41.71 -25.09 -17.29
N ILE A 280 -41.30 -24.47 -16.19
CA ILE A 280 -39.96 -23.91 -16.00
C ILE A 280 -39.31 -24.68 -14.85
N ASN A 281 -38.12 -25.23 -15.07
CA ASN A 281 -37.34 -25.84 -14.00
C ASN A 281 -36.63 -24.73 -13.23
N VAL A 282 -36.77 -24.69 -11.91
CA VAL A 282 -36.11 -23.71 -11.06
C VAL A 282 -35.02 -24.40 -10.26
N GLN A 283 -33.81 -23.84 -10.33
CA GLN A 283 -32.63 -24.37 -9.64
C GLN A 283 -32.09 -23.34 -8.63
N PRO A 284 -32.46 -23.47 -7.34
CA PRO A 284 -31.89 -22.65 -6.29
C PRO A 284 -30.40 -22.94 -6.12
N THR A 285 -29.59 -21.89 -6.21
CA THR A 285 -28.14 -21.99 -6.26
C THR A 285 -27.50 -20.90 -5.39
N LEU A 286 -26.42 -21.22 -4.68
CA LEU A 286 -25.68 -20.23 -3.89
C LEU A 286 -25.20 -19.07 -4.76
N ARG A 287 -25.26 -17.86 -4.20
CA ARG A 287 -24.67 -16.66 -4.82
C ARG A 287 -23.14 -16.81 -4.91
N PRO A 288 -22.51 -16.17 -5.91
CA PRO A 288 -21.06 -16.07 -5.93
C PRO A 288 -20.58 -15.21 -4.75
N SER A 289 -19.68 -15.75 -3.93
CA SER A 289 -19.02 -15.02 -2.85
C SER A 289 -17.54 -14.82 -3.17
N ILE A 290 -16.97 -13.69 -2.73
CA ILE A 290 -15.53 -13.46 -2.84
C ILE A 290 -14.82 -14.28 -1.77
N SER A 291 -13.91 -15.16 -2.18
CA SER A 291 -13.11 -15.99 -1.26
C SER A 291 -11.78 -15.36 -0.90
N ARG A 292 -11.22 -14.52 -1.78
CA ARG A 292 -9.93 -13.85 -1.60
C ARG A 292 -9.94 -12.52 -2.32
N VAL A 293 -9.40 -11.48 -1.68
CA VAL A 293 -9.09 -10.20 -2.33
C VAL A 293 -7.65 -9.88 -2.03
N TYR A 294 -6.91 -9.47 -3.05
CA TYR A 294 -5.54 -9.02 -2.91
C TYR A 294 -5.32 -7.82 -3.83
N ALA A 295 -4.29 -7.04 -3.52
CA ALA A 295 -3.89 -5.90 -4.32
C ALA A 295 -2.43 -6.01 -4.73
N ASP A 296 -2.17 -5.78 -6.01
CA ASP A 296 -0.83 -5.55 -6.53
C ASP A 296 -0.50 -4.07 -6.37
N VAL A 297 0.48 -3.77 -5.53
CA VAL A 297 0.92 -2.39 -5.24
C VAL A 297 2.22 -2.13 -5.98
N ARG A 298 2.15 -1.22 -6.94
CA ARG A 298 3.31 -0.65 -7.61
C ARG A 298 3.65 0.70 -6.99
N TYR A 299 4.82 0.76 -6.35
CA TYR A 299 5.34 1.98 -5.74
C TYR A 299 5.64 3.05 -6.81
N PRO A 300 5.69 4.34 -6.42
CA PRO A 300 6.24 5.39 -7.26
C PRO A 300 7.65 5.03 -7.75
N ASP A 301 7.97 5.31 -9.01
CA ASP A 301 9.25 4.91 -9.62
C ASP A 301 10.47 5.52 -8.86
N TYR A 302 10.29 6.64 -8.15
CA TYR A 302 11.37 7.27 -7.37
C TYR A 302 11.81 6.42 -6.18
N LEU A 303 10.91 5.63 -5.58
CA LEU A 303 11.22 4.79 -4.42
C LEU A 303 12.07 3.57 -4.79
N GLN A 304 12.14 3.18 -6.07
CA GLN A 304 12.95 2.02 -6.52
C GLN A 304 12.66 0.70 -5.77
N LEU A 305 11.49 0.60 -5.13
CA LEU A 305 11.04 -0.60 -4.45
C LEU A 305 10.36 -1.56 -5.44
N PRO A 306 10.51 -2.88 -5.27
CA PRO A 306 9.81 -3.85 -6.11
C PRO A 306 8.30 -3.82 -5.85
N ASP A 307 7.54 -4.10 -6.89
CA ASP A 307 6.10 -4.34 -6.79
C ASP A 307 5.84 -5.53 -5.84
N HIS A 308 4.75 -5.47 -5.09
CA HIS A 308 4.40 -6.53 -4.15
C HIS A 308 2.89 -6.76 -4.07
N GLU A 309 2.51 -7.99 -3.74
CA GLU A 309 1.12 -8.41 -3.53
C GLU A 309 0.78 -8.30 -2.03
N VAL A 310 -0.36 -7.67 -1.73
CA VAL A 310 -0.92 -7.55 -0.37
C VAL A 310 -2.27 -8.26 -0.33
N ASP A 311 -2.42 -9.23 0.57
CA ASP A 311 -3.70 -9.91 0.79
C ASP A 311 -4.63 -9.04 1.66
N LEU A 312 -5.84 -8.75 1.17
CA LEU A 312 -6.80 -7.80 1.73
C LEU A 312 -7.92 -8.54 2.46
N GLY A 313 -7.58 -9.30 3.50
CA GLY A 313 -8.56 -10.08 4.26
C GLY A 313 -9.67 -9.23 4.90
N SER A 314 -9.36 -8.00 5.35
CA SER A 314 -10.32 -7.05 5.94
C SER A 314 -10.81 -5.97 4.95
N GLY A 315 -10.39 -6.02 3.69
CA GLY A 315 -10.71 -5.00 2.69
C GLY A 315 -10.01 -3.65 2.92
N VAL A 316 -8.94 -3.58 3.71
CA VAL A 316 -8.16 -2.34 3.92
C VAL A 316 -6.77 -2.49 3.34
N LEU A 317 -6.35 -1.53 2.51
CA LEU A 317 -5.01 -1.40 1.96
C LEU A 317 -4.42 -0.06 2.38
N SER A 318 -3.15 -0.04 2.78
CA SER A 318 -2.39 1.21 2.96
C SER A 318 -1.31 1.29 1.89
N ALA A 319 -1.24 2.40 1.18
CA ALA A 319 -0.29 2.61 0.09
C ALA A 319 0.22 4.04 0.08
N VAL A 320 1.49 4.24 -0.26
CA VAL A 320 2.09 5.57 -0.34
C VAL A 320 1.50 6.38 -1.49
N GLN A 321 1.36 7.69 -1.29
CA GLN A 321 0.93 8.62 -2.31
C GLN A 321 1.74 8.45 -3.61
N GLY A 322 1.05 8.44 -4.76
CA GLY A 322 1.63 8.21 -6.08
C GLY A 322 1.74 6.74 -6.47
N SER A 323 1.46 5.80 -5.56
CA SER A 323 1.40 4.37 -5.88
C SER A 323 0.24 4.07 -6.83
N LYS A 324 0.41 3.01 -7.62
CA LYS A 324 -0.63 2.43 -8.47
C LYS A 324 -1.05 1.09 -7.90
N VAL A 325 -2.34 0.98 -7.61
CA VAL A 325 -2.91 -0.20 -6.96
C VAL A 325 -3.87 -0.90 -7.90
N SER A 326 -3.68 -2.20 -8.13
CA SER A 326 -4.62 -3.04 -8.87
C SER A 326 -5.29 -4.02 -7.90
N ILE A 327 -6.59 -3.92 -7.70
CA ILE A 327 -7.33 -4.78 -6.77
C ILE A 327 -7.90 -5.97 -7.55
N THR A 328 -7.58 -7.18 -7.10
CA THR A 328 -8.10 -8.43 -7.66
C THR A 328 -9.00 -9.13 -6.65
N ALA A 329 -10.24 -9.42 -7.05
CA ALA A 329 -11.19 -10.23 -6.30
C ALA A 329 -11.36 -11.60 -6.96
N GLU A 330 -11.24 -12.66 -6.16
CA GLU A 330 -11.45 -14.05 -6.59
C GLU A 330 -12.76 -14.57 -6.01
N ALA A 331 -13.67 -14.99 -6.89
CA ALA A 331 -15.00 -15.48 -6.55
C ALA A 331 -15.06 -17.01 -6.47
N THR A 332 -15.94 -17.50 -5.61
CA THR A 332 -16.30 -18.91 -5.48
C THR A 332 -17.82 -19.08 -5.46
N PRO A 333 -18.36 -20.24 -5.89
CA PRO A 333 -17.65 -21.40 -6.44
C PRO A 333 -17.51 -21.37 -7.98
N ARG A 334 -17.85 -20.27 -8.65
CA ARG A 334 -17.99 -20.22 -10.11
C ARG A 334 -17.29 -19.01 -10.74
N ASP A 335 -17.10 -19.12 -12.06
CA ASP A 335 -16.60 -18.06 -12.91
C ASP A 335 -17.54 -16.85 -12.94
N LEU A 336 -16.93 -15.68 -13.09
CA LEU A 336 -17.61 -14.41 -13.20
C LEU A 336 -17.96 -14.12 -14.66
N ALA A 337 -19.14 -13.54 -14.90
CA ALA A 337 -19.52 -13.00 -16.20
C ALA A 337 -19.10 -11.54 -16.33
N THR A 338 -19.41 -10.74 -15.30
CA THR A 338 -19.09 -9.32 -15.25
C THR A 338 -18.72 -8.92 -13.83
N ALA A 339 -17.86 -7.92 -13.71
CA ALA A 339 -17.55 -7.26 -12.46
C ALA A 339 -17.28 -5.78 -12.73
N GLU A 340 -17.71 -4.92 -11.81
CA GLU A 340 -17.63 -3.47 -11.89
C GLU A 340 -17.13 -2.92 -10.55
N PHE A 341 -16.39 -1.83 -10.61
CA PHE A 341 -15.92 -1.11 -9.43
C PHE A 341 -16.41 0.34 -9.47
N GLY A 342 -16.63 0.95 -8.31
CA GLY A 342 -16.95 2.36 -8.15
C GLY A 342 -18.44 2.69 -7.99
N PRO A 343 -18.80 3.98 -7.86
CA PRO A 343 -17.90 5.15 -7.87
C PRO A 343 -16.90 5.15 -6.71
N LEU A 344 -15.69 5.66 -6.95
CA LEU A 344 -14.67 5.75 -5.90
C LEU A 344 -14.99 6.93 -5.00
N ARG A 345 -15.11 6.66 -3.70
CA ARG A 345 -15.53 7.65 -2.71
C ARG A 345 -14.32 8.11 -1.91
N ALA A 346 -14.05 9.41 -1.88
CA ALA A 346 -12.97 9.99 -1.09
C ALA A 346 -13.49 11.19 -0.29
N GLU A 347 -13.06 11.32 0.96
CA GLU A 347 -13.64 12.29 1.88
C GLU A 347 -13.31 13.74 1.47
N GLY A 348 -14.37 14.53 1.19
CA GLY A 348 -14.25 15.92 0.79
C GLY A 348 -13.75 16.14 -0.64
N THR A 349 -13.83 15.14 -1.52
CA THR A 349 -13.57 15.25 -2.97
C THR A 349 -14.76 14.69 -3.77
N PRO A 350 -15.02 15.19 -5.00
CA PRO A 350 -16.04 14.60 -5.86
C PRO A 350 -15.76 13.12 -6.13
N ASP A 351 -16.81 12.31 -6.14
CA ASP A 351 -16.73 10.89 -6.49
C ASP A 351 -16.10 10.73 -7.88
N ARG A 352 -15.10 9.85 -7.99
CA ARG A 352 -14.51 9.50 -9.29
C ARG A 352 -15.35 8.39 -9.93
N GLU A 353 -15.57 8.49 -11.24
CA GLU A 353 -16.33 7.48 -11.97
C GLU A 353 -15.70 6.09 -11.83
N GLY A 354 -16.57 5.09 -11.66
CA GLY A 354 -16.20 3.68 -11.67
C GLY A 354 -16.02 3.13 -13.09
N GLY A 355 -15.81 1.83 -13.20
CA GLY A 355 -15.68 1.16 -14.48
C GLY A 355 -15.82 -0.36 -14.40
N ALA A 356 -15.73 -1.01 -15.56
CA ALA A 356 -15.68 -2.46 -15.66
C ALA A 356 -14.32 -3.00 -15.18
N MET A 357 -14.34 -4.10 -14.45
CA MET A 357 -13.16 -4.88 -14.09
C MET A 357 -12.81 -5.85 -15.22
N THR A 358 -11.53 -6.20 -15.35
CA THR A 358 -11.09 -7.25 -16.28
C THR A 358 -11.37 -8.61 -15.65
N VAL A 359 -12.28 -9.38 -16.26
CA VAL A 359 -12.70 -10.69 -15.76
C VAL A 359 -11.95 -11.83 -16.47
N ALA A 360 -11.39 -12.76 -15.70
CA ALA A 360 -10.71 -13.96 -16.18
C ALA A 360 -11.04 -15.16 -15.28
N GLY A 361 -12.00 -15.99 -15.70
CA GLY A 361 -12.49 -17.13 -14.91
C GLY A 361 -13.15 -16.68 -13.61
N THR A 362 -12.63 -17.13 -12.47
CA THR A 362 -13.09 -16.73 -11.13
C THR A 362 -12.57 -15.37 -10.68
N LYS A 363 -11.64 -14.75 -11.41
CA LYS A 363 -10.95 -13.53 -10.98
C LYS A 363 -11.46 -12.30 -11.71
N ALA A 364 -11.58 -11.18 -11.00
CA ALA A 364 -11.83 -9.87 -11.57
C ALA A 364 -10.82 -8.87 -11.01
N ALA A 365 -10.15 -8.11 -11.89
CA ALA A 365 -9.15 -7.11 -11.50
C ALA A 365 -9.55 -5.69 -11.96
N THR A 366 -9.33 -4.69 -11.09
CA THR A 366 -9.46 -3.28 -11.47
C THR A 366 -8.31 -2.87 -12.41
N PRO A 367 -8.47 -1.81 -13.23
CA PRO A 367 -7.31 -1.11 -13.76
C PRO A 367 -6.47 -0.52 -12.61
N PRO A 368 -5.20 -0.17 -12.85
CA PRO A 368 -4.36 0.48 -11.84
C PRO A 368 -4.99 1.81 -11.38
N LEU A 369 -5.32 1.90 -10.10
CA LEU A 369 -5.89 3.08 -9.45
C LEU A 369 -4.76 3.87 -8.79
N GLU A 370 -4.66 5.16 -9.10
CA GLU A 370 -3.66 6.05 -8.49
C GLU A 370 -4.09 6.49 -7.09
N VAL A 371 -3.17 6.32 -6.14
CA VAL A 371 -3.29 6.79 -4.76
C VAL A 371 -2.92 8.27 -4.70
N ALA A 372 -3.92 9.11 -4.47
CA ALA A 372 -3.73 10.55 -4.31
C ALA A 372 -3.37 10.89 -2.84
N GLU A 373 -3.33 12.18 -2.50
CA GLU A 373 -3.08 12.67 -1.14
C GLU A 373 -4.12 12.15 -0.13
N LYS A 374 -5.37 11.95 -0.58
CA LYS A 374 -6.45 11.39 0.24
C LYS A 374 -6.74 9.94 -0.16
N GLY A 375 -7.00 9.11 0.85
CA GLY A 375 -7.53 7.77 0.67
C GLY A 375 -8.92 7.73 0.04
N PHE A 376 -9.33 6.56 -0.43
CA PHE A 376 -10.62 6.36 -1.08
C PHE A 376 -11.16 4.94 -0.86
N THR A 377 -12.47 4.78 -0.99
CA THR A 377 -13.14 3.48 -0.95
C THR A 377 -13.58 3.06 -2.35
N VAL A 378 -13.39 1.78 -2.66
CA VAL A 378 -13.70 1.13 -3.93
C VAL A 378 -14.82 0.10 -3.71
N PRO A 379 -16.09 0.46 -3.92
CA PRO A 379 -17.18 -0.50 -3.98
C PRO A 379 -16.96 -1.46 -5.16
N ILE A 380 -17.17 -2.75 -4.98
CA ILE A 380 -17.05 -3.75 -6.05
C ILE A 380 -18.35 -4.55 -6.14
N THR A 381 -18.84 -4.74 -7.36
CA THR A 381 -20.02 -5.54 -7.66
C THR A 381 -19.71 -6.56 -8.74
N TRP A 382 -20.27 -7.76 -8.65
CA TRP A 382 -20.00 -8.85 -9.60
C TRP A 382 -21.25 -9.69 -9.87
N THR A 383 -21.25 -10.33 -11.03
CA THR A 383 -22.30 -11.27 -11.45
C THR A 383 -21.63 -12.52 -12.04
N ASP A 384 -22.10 -13.70 -11.64
CA ASP A 384 -21.57 -14.98 -12.15
C ASP A 384 -22.10 -15.33 -13.55
N VAL A 385 -21.55 -16.38 -14.16
CA VAL A 385 -22.00 -16.93 -15.44
C VAL A 385 -23.47 -17.40 -15.47
N LEU A 386 -24.12 -17.56 -14.31
CA LEU A 386 -25.53 -17.91 -14.20
C LEU A 386 -26.44 -16.68 -14.02
N GLY A 387 -25.88 -15.46 -14.03
CA GLY A 387 -26.62 -14.22 -13.84
C GLY A 387 -26.95 -13.90 -12.38
N LEU A 388 -26.35 -14.61 -11.41
CA LEU A 388 -26.52 -14.32 -9.99
C LEU A 388 -25.54 -13.23 -9.56
N ARG A 389 -26.09 -12.13 -9.02
CA ARG A 389 -25.29 -11.04 -8.44
C ARG A 389 -24.69 -11.48 -7.10
N GLY A 390 -23.46 -11.04 -6.84
CA GLY A 390 -22.81 -11.17 -5.54
C GLY A 390 -23.55 -10.47 -4.41
N GLU A 391 -23.03 -10.61 -3.20
CA GLU A 391 -23.51 -9.88 -2.04
C GLU A 391 -23.26 -8.36 -2.21
N ASP A 392 -24.24 -7.54 -1.83
CA ASP A 392 -24.11 -6.09 -1.91
C ASP A 392 -23.25 -5.55 -0.77
N GLY A 393 -22.48 -4.48 -1.04
CA GLY A 393 -21.74 -3.75 0.01
C GLY A 393 -20.29 -4.18 0.22
N PHE A 394 -19.74 -5.06 -0.61
CA PHE A 394 -18.31 -5.33 -0.60
C PHE A 394 -17.52 -4.11 -1.10
N GLU A 395 -16.67 -3.56 -0.24
CA GLU A 395 -15.88 -2.38 -0.54
C GLU A 395 -14.44 -2.53 -0.02
N VAL A 396 -13.49 -2.01 -0.78
CA VAL A 396 -12.08 -1.97 -0.40
C VAL A 396 -11.69 -0.53 -0.08
N ARG A 397 -11.22 -0.28 1.14
CA ARG A 397 -10.68 1.02 1.56
C ARG A 397 -9.19 1.09 1.28
N VAL A 398 -8.76 2.11 0.56
CA VAL A 398 -7.35 2.43 0.29
C VAL A 398 -6.98 3.68 1.09
N ASP A 399 -6.16 3.50 2.11
CA ASP A 399 -5.62 4.57 2.94
C ASP A 399 -4.34 5.11 2.28
N ALA A 400 -4.27 6.43 2.09
CA ALA A 400 -3.11 7.10 1.51
C ALA A 400 -2.10 7.44 2.62
N LEU A 401 -0.87 6.96 2.47
CA LEU A 401 0.26 7.31 3.34
C LEU A 401 1.10 8.41 2.67
N ALA A 402 1.41 9.46 3.41
CA ALA A 402 2.40 10.43 2.97
C ALA A 402 3.80 9.86 3.22
N ASP A 403 4.71 10.09 2.28
CA ASP A 403 6.14 9.83 2.43
C ASP A 403 6.72 10.89 3.36
N GLU A 404 7.24 10.51 4.53
CA GLU A 404 7.81 11.43 5.52
C GLU A 404 9.28 11.73 5.24
N ALA A 405 9.78 12.88 5.72
CA ALA A 405 11.20 13.22 5.57
C ALA A 405 12.05 12.44 6.57
N PRO A 406 13.30 12.04 6.23
CA PRO A 406 14.12 11.23 7.11
C PRO A 406 14.51 12.00 8.36
N GLY A 407 14.42 11.32 9.51
CA GLY A 407 15.01 11.79 10.78
C GLY A 407 16.51 11.53 10.80
N ILE A 408 17.31 12.45 11.35
CA ILE A 408 18.77 12.35 11.39
C ILE A 408 19.33 12.90 12.71
N TYR A 409 20.26 12.17 13.32
CA TYR A 409 20.80 12.46 14.65
C TYR A 409 22.31 12.25 14.73
N ILE A 410 22.99 13.05 15.55
CA ILE A 410 24.37 12.83 15.98
C ILE A 410 24.33 12.27 17.42
N GLN A 411 24.93 11.10 17.64
CA GLN A 411 25.02 10.44 18.94
C GLN A 411 26.47 10.37 19.42
N GLY A 412 26.67 10.41 20.74
CA GLY A 412 28.01 10.31 21.36
C GLY A 412 28.78 11.63 21.45
N MET A 413 28.18 12.77 21.05
CA MET A 413 28.79 14.10 21.13
C MET A 413 27.92 15.06 21.94
N GLN A 414 28.54 15.89 22.78
CA GLN A 414 27.84 16.97 23.47
C GLN A 414 27.50 18.11 22.50
N ARG A 415 26.40 18.84 22.74
CA ARG A 415 25.98 19.98 21.90
C ARG A 415 27.02 21.09 21.78
N GLN A 416 27.87 21.24 22.80
CA GLN A 416 29.02 22.13 22.79
C GLN A 416 30.24 21.32 23.19
N HIS A 417 31.29 21.38 22.38
CA HIS A 417 32.53 20.67 22.64
C HIS A 417 33.71 21.61 22.38
N VAL A 418 34.67 21.63 23.29
CA VAL A 418 35.89 22.43 23.16
C VAL A 418 37.03 21.47 22.85
N MET A 419 37.81 21.77 21.81
CA MET A 419 38.87 20.88 21.35
C MET A 419 40.05 21.65 20.75
N LEU A 420 41.21 21.01 20.69
CA LEU A 420 42.33 21.48 19.88
C LEU A 420 42.17 21.06 18.42
N ALA A 421 42.88 21.71 17.50
CA ALA A 421 42.78 21.40 16.07
C ALA A 421 43.25 19.97 15.74
N GLU A 422 44.22 19.46 16.50
CA GLU A 422 44.83 18.14 16.36
C GLU A 422 43.95 17.02 16.91
N GLU A 423 43.00 17.35 17.79
CA GLU A 423 42.10 16.38 18.39
C GLU A 423 41.10 15.83 17.36
N THR A 424 40.57 14.66 17.66
CA THR A 424 39.53 14.01 16.86
C THR A 424 38.36 13.67 17.76
N VAL A 425 37.16 14.02 17.31
CA VAL A 425 35.91 13.63 17.98
C VAL A 425 35.27 12.49 17.20
N ASP A 426 34.97 11.41 17.91
CA ASP A 426 34.24 10.26 17.38
C ASP A 426 32.76 10.38 17.75
N PHE A 427 31.86 10.09 16.81
CA PHE A 427 30.42 10.13 17.00
C PHE A 427 29.72 9.19 16.02
N GLU A 428 28.43 8.94 16.23
CA GLU A 428 27.60 8.12 15.34
C GLU A 428 26.53 8.98 14.67
N VAL A 429 26.41 8.84 13.35
CA VAL A 429 25.35 9.48 12.57
C VAL A 429 24.28 8.46 12.24
N LEU A 430 23.07 8.67 12.76
CA LEU A 430 21.95 7.76 12.61
C LEU A 430 20.80 8.45 11.87
N SER A 431 20.34 7.83 10.77
CA SER A 431 19.16 8.24 10.01
C SER A 431 18.08 7.17 10.01
N GLU A 432 16.83 7.59 10.09
CA GLU A 432 15.64 6.73 10.03
C GLU A 432 14.61 7.33 9.07
N ASP A 433 13.99 6.47 8.27
CA ASP A 433 13.04 6.84 7.21
C ASP A 433 12.01 5.72 6.98
N ASP A 434 10.84 6.06 6.46
CA ASP A 434 9.75 5.12 6.16
C ASP A 434 9.96 4.39 4.82
N PHE A 435 10.54 5.05 3.81
CA PHE A 435 10.77 4.51 2.46
C PHE A 435 12.24 4.48 2.01
N GLY A 436 13.16 4.52 2.97
CA GLY A 436 14.56 4.19 2.77
C GLY A 436 15.46 5.42 2.64
N VAL A 437 16.60 5.36 3.33
CA VAL A 437 17.58 6.44 3.32
C VAL A 437 18.49 6.29 2.10
N ARG A 438 18.64 7.35 1.30
CA ARG A 438 19.51 7.34 0.11
C ARG A 438 20.97 7.56 0.48
N LYS A 439 21.25 8.56 1.31
CA LYS A 439 22.62 8.86 1.75
C LYS A 439 22.63 9.75 2.99
N ILE A 440 23.66 9.59 3.80
CA ILE A 440 23.91 10.41 4.98
C ILE A 440 25.30 11.01 4.93
N GLY A 441 25.45 12.14 5.62
CA GLY A 441 26.73 12.79 5.77
C GLY A 441 26.72 13.83 6.87
N ILE A 442 27.80 14.60 6.91
CA ILE A 442 27.97 15.74 7.80
C ILE A 442 28.30 16.99 6.99
N GLU A 443 27.92 18.14 7.51
CA GLU A 443 28.35 19.44 7.03
C GLU A 443 28.88 20.26 8.21
N TRP A 444 29.84 21.14 7.93
CA TRP A 444 30.31 22.10 8.90
C TRP A 444 30.38 23.50 8.30
N SER A 445 30.07 24.49 9.13
CA SER A 445 30.23 25.90 8.82
C SER A 445 30.92 26.60 9.98
N GLY A 446 32.02 27.28 9.67
CA GLY A 446 32.81 28.04 10.61
C GLY A 446 32.33 29.46 10.80
N GLU A 447 32.73 30.02 11.92
CA GLU A 447 32.63 31.41 12.31
C GLU A 447 33.89 31.74 13.11
N PHE A 448 34.63 32.77 12.70
CA PHE A 448 35.79 33.19 13.49
C PHE A 448 35.33 33.84 14.80
N THR A 449 36.02 33.50 15.88
CA THR A 449 35.78 34.07 17.21
C THR A 449 36.29 35.52 17.32
N ARG A 450 37.18 35.92 16.40
CA ARG A 450 37.75 37.28 16.29
C ARG A 450 37.47 37.84 14.91
N ALA A 451 37.37 39.17 14.80
CA ALA A 451 37.19 39.84 13.52
C ALA A 451 38.41 39.57 12.62
N THR A 452 38.18 38.85 11.52
CA THR A 452 39.19 38.59 10.50
C THR A 452 38.51 38.59 9.13
N ASP A 453 39.24 38.98 8.08
CA ASP A 453 38.75 38.84 6.70
C ASP A 453 39.14 37.49 6.06
N GLU A 454 39.65 36.54 6.86
CA GLU A 454 39.73 35.14 6.44
C GLU A 454 38.33 34.58 6.16
N VAL A 455 38.26 33.57 5.28
CA VAL A 455 37.00 32.90 4.97
C VAL A 455 36.80 31.76 5.97
N PRO A 456 35.69 31.73 6.74
CA PRO A 456 35.45 30.66 7.69
C PRO A 456 35.39 29.29 7.01
N ALA A 457 35.87 28.27 7.70
CA ALA A 457 35.92 26.92 7.15
C ALA A 457 34.51 26.42 6.85
N LYS A 458 34.25 26.01 5.60
CA LYS A 458 32.99 25.40 5.21
C LYS A 458 33.28 24.13 4.41
N GLY A 459 32.55 23.08 4.71
CA GLY A 459 32.68 21.82 3.98
C GLY A 459 31.57 20.85 4.30
N GLU A 460 31.52 19.79 3.51
CA GLU A 460 30.65 18.66 3.73
C GLU A 460 31.40 17.36 3.47
N LEU A 461 30.94 16.30 4.10
CA LEU A 461 31.47 14.96 3.97
C LEU A 461 30.31 13.98 3.87
N LYS A 462 30.27 13.23 2.78
CA LYS A 462 29.37 12.08 2.65
C LYS A 462 29.97 10.90 3.42
N LEU A 463 29.18 10.31 4.31
CA LEU A 463 29.64 9.21 5.17
C LEU A 463 29.29 7.85 4.57
N LEU A 464 28.04 7.67 4.15
CA LEU A 464 27.54 6.37 3.73
C LEU A 464 26.42 6.52 2.69
N GLU A 465 26.40 5.63 1.70
CA GLU A 465 25.25 5.40 0.84
C GLU A 465 24.30 4.41 1.49
N GLY A 466 23.01 4.70 1.46
CA GLY A 466 21.99 3.77 1.89
C GLY A 466 21.42 2.98 0.73
N GLY A 467 20.15 2.65 0.81
CA GLY A 467 19.46 1.83 -0.17
C GLY A 467 17.95 1.99 -0.08
N PRO A 468 17.21 1.70 -1.15
CA PRO A 468 15.76 1.91 -1.19
C PRO A 468 14.97 1.12 -0.14
N ALA A 469 15.50 -0.02 0.32
CA ALA A 469 14.89 -0.85 1.36
C ALA A 469 15.53 -0.67 2.75
N LEU A 470 16.47 0.27 2.89
CA LEU A 470 17.19 0.52 4.15
C LEU A 470 16.56 1.68 4.90
N ASN A 471 15.53 1.37 5.69
CA ASN A 471 14.80 2.33 6.51
C ASN A 471 15.63 2.90 7.67
N ARG A 472 16.74 2.25 8.03
CA ARG A 472 17.65 2.71 9.07
C ARG A 472 19.08 2.61 8.57
N LEU A 473 19.81 3.71 8.67
CA LEU A 473 21.20 3.81 8.25
C LEU A 473 22.02 4.44 9.37
N SER A 474 23.07 3.75 9.81
CA SER A 474 24.00 4.28 10.81
C SER A 474 25.43 4.21 10.32
N SER A 475 26.21 5.26 10.61
CA SER A 475 27.63 5.31 10.27
C SER A 475 28.44 5.92 11.41
N PRO A 476 29.46 5.22 11.94
CA PRO A 476 30.43 5.85 12.81
C PRO A 476 31.27 6.86 12.03
N ALA A 477 31.43 8.06 12.58
CA ALA A 477 32.17 9.15 12.00
C ALA A 477 33.23 9.68 12.96
N ALA A 478 34.34 10.15 12.39
CA ALA A 478 35.42 10.79 13.12
C ALA A 478 35.72 12.14 12.46
N PHE A 479 35.76 13.21 13.25
CA PHE A 479 36.01 14.56 12.77
C PHE A 479 37.22 15.17 13.46
N SER A 480 38.20 15.61 12.68
CA SER A 480 39.41 16.31 13.15
C SER A 480 39.63 17.58 12.33
N PRO A 481 39.61 18.78 12.94
CA PRO A 481 39.84 20.03 12.23
C PRO A 481 41.15 20.03 11.43
N ALA A 482 42.24 19.52 12.00
CA ALA A 482 43.54 19.44 11.34
C ALA A 482 43.56 18.50 10.12
N ALA A 483 42.71 17.48 10.06
CA ALA A 483 42.58 16.62 8.88
C ALA A 483 42.03 17.41 7.67
N PHE A 484 41.17 18.39 7.92
CA PHE A 484 40.57 19.27 6.92
C PHE A 484 41.30 20.61 6.76
N LYS A 485 42.47 20.78 7.39
CA LYS A 485 43.25 22.03 7.42
C LYS A 485 42.44 23.23 7.96
N ILE A 486 41.53 22.97 8.89
CA ILE A 486 40.71 23.98 9.53
C ILE A 486 41.54 24.65 10.63
N THR A 487 41.71 25.97 10.54
CA THR A 487 42.34 26.80 11.56
C THR A 487 41.38 27.02 12.75
N PRO A 488 41.91 27.37 13.94
CA PRO A 488 41.10 27.62 15.14
C PRO A 488 39.96 28.61 14.89
N GLN A 489 38.74 28.17 15.15
CA GLN A 489 37.49 28.91 14.97
C GLN A 489 36.33 28.15 15.62
N LYS A 490 35.16 28.79 15.71
CA LYS A 490 33.92 28.12 16.10
C LYS A 490 33.34 27.41 14.87
N LEU A 491 33.02 26.13 14.97
CA LEU A 491 32.41 25.33 13.92
C LEU A 491 31.01 24.88 14.33
N THR A 492 30.04 25.02 13.45
CA THR A 492 28.73 24.39 13.57
C THR A 492 28.73 23.13 12.73
N LEU A 493 28.69 21.96 13.37
CA LEU A 493 28.62 20.65 12.74
C LEU A 493 27.17 20.14 12.75
N ARG A 494 26.68 19.67 11.60
CA ARG A 494 25.36 19.05 11.46
C ARG A 494 25.48 17.77 10.65
N ALA A 495 24.71 16.75 11.01
CA ALA A 495 24.48 15.63 10.11
C ALA A 495 23.35 15.98 9.15
N TRP A 496 23.39 15.43 7.95
CA TRP A 496 22.35 15.56 6.95
C TRP A 496 21.98 14.20 6.37
N SER A 497 20.72 14.10 5.93
CA SER A 497 20.17 12.91 5.27
C SER A 497 19.40 13.31 4.02
N GLU A 498 19.51 12.48 2.99
CA GLU A 498 18.69 12.54 1.79
C GLU A 498 17.93 11.21 1.62
N ASP A 499 16.67 11.30 1.24
CA ASP A 499 15.83 10.20 0.81
C ASP A 499 15.78 10.11 -0.72
N TYR A 500 14.82 9.33 -1.23
CA TYR A 500 14.60 9.14 -2.65
C TYR A 500 13.56 10.10 -3.26
N LEU A 501 12.89 10.94 -2.46
CA LEU A 501 11.84 11.83 -2.97
C LEU A 501 12.45 12.97 -3.80
N PRO A 502 12.11 13.10 -5.11
CA PRO A 502 12.73 14.10 -5.97
C PRO A 502 12.41 15.54 -5.53
N GLY A 503 13.46 16.36 -5.40
CA GLY A 503 13.31 17.79 -5.09
C GLY A 503 13.08 18.11 -3.62
N ARG A 504 13.05 17.11 -2.72
CA ARG A 504 12.99 17.32 -1.28
C ARG A 504 14.34 17.87 -0.78
N PRO A 505 14.34 18.92 0.09
CA PRO A 505 15.57 19.41 0.71
C PRO A 505 16.13 18.37 1.69
N ARG A 506 17.43 18.45 1.98
CA ARG A 506 18.07 17.60 2.99
C ARG A 506 17.44 17.81 4.37
N SER A 507 17.27 16.71 5.09
CA SER A 507 17.00 16.75 6.53
C SER A 507 18.30 17.01 7.29
N TYR A 508 18.23 17.70 8.42
CA TYR A 508 19.39 18.08 9.22
C TYR A 508 19.21 17.72 10.69
N SER A 509 20.30 17.33 11.35
CA SER A 509 20.31 17.08 12.78
C SER A 509 20.30 18.40 13.56
N GLU A 510 20.08 18.31 14.87
CA GLU A 510 20.44 19.42 15.75
C GLU A 510 21.92 19.80 15.55
N PRO A 511 22.25 21.11 15.51
CA PRO A 511 23.62 21.57 15.36
C PRO A 511 24.45 21.33 16.62
N VAL A 512 25.66 20.81 16.41
CA VAL A 512 26.69 20.71 17.45
C VAL A 512 27.73 21.80 17.23
N THR A 513 28.07 22.54 18.28
CA THR A 513 29.09 23.61 18.22
C THR A 513 30.42 23.08 18.71
N LEU A 514 31.43 23.11 17.85
CA LEU A 514 32.82 22.81 18.20
C LEU A 514 33.60 24.12 18.34
N PHE A 515 34.22 24.34 19.49
CA PHE A 515 35.15 25.45 19.70
C PHE A 515 36.57 24.92 19.49
N VAL A 516 37.12 25.16 18.30
CA VAL A 516 38.50 24.79 17.98
C VAL A 516 39.39 25.91 18.48
N LEU A 517 40.11 25.66 19.57
CA LEU A 517 40.95 26.65 20.23
C LEU A 517 42.40 26.60 19.75
N THR A 518 43.09 27.73 19.85
CA THR A 518 44.55 27.76 19.82
C THR A 518 45.13 27.12 21.10
N LEU A 519 46.40 26.71 21.07
CA LEU A 519 47.08 26.20 22.28
C LEU A 519 47.04 27.20 23.44
N ASP A 520 47.13 28.50 23.17
CA ASP A 520 47.08 29.53 24.21
C ASP A 520 45.66 29.69 24.79
N GLU A 521 44.63 29.74 23.95
CA GLU A 521 43.23 29.84 24.40
C GLU A 521 42.83 28.59 25.20
N HIS A 522 43.29 27.42 24.76
CA HIS A 522 43.10 26.17 25.50
C HIS A 522 43.82 26.20 26.85
N ALA A 523 45.06 26.71 26.92
CA ALA A 523 45.80 26.90 28.18
C ALA A 523 45.06 27.85 29.13
N GLN A 524 44.54 28.97 28.63
CA GLN A 524 43.75 29.92 29.43
C GLN A 524 42.43 29.31 29.94
N MET A 525 41.74 28.53 29.10
CA MET A 525 40.55 27.81 29.50
C MET A 525 40.86 26.81 30.62
N LEU A 526 41.90 25.98 30.44
CA LEU A 526 42.35 25.00 31.44
C LEU A 526 42.74 25.69 32.75
N LYS A 527 43.46 26.81 32.68
CA LYS A 527 43.79 27.64 33.85
C LYS A 527 42.52 28.13 34.56
N THR A 528 41.53 28.60 33.82
CA THR A 528 40.24 29.02 34.41
C THR A 528 39.51 27.87 35.10
N GLN A 529 39.58 26.66 34.53
CA GLN A 529 39.01 25.46 35.15
C GLN A 529 39.81 25.04 36.41
N PHE A 530 41.13 25.18 36.37
CA PHE A 530 42.02 24.92 37.50
C PHE A 530 41.80 25.91 38.65
N ASP A 531 41.66 27.22 38.37
CA ASP A 531 41.26 28.26 39.33
C ASP A 531 39.96 27.90 40.07
N ARG A 532 38.97 27.40 39.32
CA ARG A 532 37.68 26.96 39.89
C ARG A 532 37.86 25.74 40.79
N ALA A 533 38.68 24.78 40.39
CA ALA A 533 38.97 23.61 41.20
C ALA A 533 39.73 23.97 42.50
N ILE A 534 40.65 24.93 42.45
CA ILE A 534 41.31 25.47 43.65
C ILE A 534 40.30 26.15 44.56
N SER A 535 39.41 26.98 44.00
CA SER A 535 38.35 27.63 44.78
C SER A 535 37.44 26.60 45.44
N GLU A 536 37.08 25.52 44.74
CA GLU A 536 36.31 24.39 45.28
C GLU A 536 37.08 23.68 46.42
N LEU A 537 38.40 23.48 46.29
CA LEU A 537 39.25 22.92 47.34
C LEU A 537 39.31 23.82 48.58
N GLU A 538 39.49 25.13 48.40
CA GLU A 538 39.49 26.11 49.49
C GLU A 538 38.14 26.15 50.21
N ASP A 539 37.04 26.04 49.46
CA ASP A 539 35.68 25.94 50.02
C ASP A 539 35.51 24.67 50.85
N LEU A 540 36.02 23.53 50.39
CA LEU A 540 36.03 22.27 51.15
C LEU A 540 36.86 22.41 52.42
N ALA A 541 38.09 22.93 52.34
CA ALA A 541 38.93 23.13 53.52
C ALA A 541 38.33 24.10 54.56
N ARG A 542 37.60 25.14 54.11
CA ARG A 542 36.87 26.02 55.03
C ARG A 542 35.71 25.33 55.72
N LYS A 543 34.98 24.46 55.01
CA LYS A 543 33.90 23.66 55.60
C LYS A 543 34.45 22.62 56.57
N GLU A 544 35.51 21.92 56.18
CA GLU A 544 36.25 20.97 56.99
C GLU A 544 36.70 21.58 58.31
N ARG A 545 37.23 22.80 58.28
CA ARG A 545 37.63 23.53 59.48
C ARG A 545 36.45 23.79 60.42
N GLY A 546 35.26 24.04 59.86
CA GLY A 546 34.04 24.20 60.64
C GLY A 546 33.59 22.90 61.31
N LEU A 547 33.73 21.76 60.63
CA LEU A 547 33.44 20.43 61.19
C LEU A 547 34.45 20.08 62.29
N PHE A 548 35.73 20.30 62.04
CA PHE A 548 36.79 20.14 63.03
C PHE A 548 36.56 20.94 64.32
N GLU A 549 36.16 22.21 64.22
CA GLU A 549 35.83 23.03 65.39
C GLU A 549 34.64 22.48 66.19
N GLU A 550 33.69 21.82 65.54
CA GLU A 550 32.55 21.17 66.19
C GLU A 550 32.93 19.84 66.82
N ASN A 551 33.74 19.02 66.13
CA ASN A 551 34.29 17.77 66.67
C ASN A 551 35.19 18.04 67.89
N GLN A 552 35.99 19.11 67.90
CA GLN A 552 36.72 19.56 69.10
C GLN A 552 35.82 19.96 70.27
N ARG A 553 34.58 20.42 70.02
CA ARG A 553 33.62 20.70 71.10
C ARG A 553 33.04 19.41 71.66
N LEU A 554 32.80 18.42 70.80
CA LEU A 554 32.32 17.10 71.19
C LEU A 554 33.39 16.32 71.98
N GLU A 555 34.65 16.39 71.56
CA GLU A 555 35.82 15.81 72.25
C GLU A 555 35.95 16.29 73.71
N LYS A 556 35.65 17.57 73.97
CA LYS A 556 35.73 18.19 75.31
C LYS A 556 34.62 17.75 76.26
N LEU A 557 33.62 17.00 75.79
CA LEU A 557 32.55 16.48 76.62
C LEU A 557 33.04 15.29 77.47
N ASP A 558 32.39 15.10 78.61
CA ASP A 558 32.60 13.89 79.40
C ASP A 558 32.00 12.66 78.66
N PRO A 559 32.57 11.44 78.84
CA PRO A 559 32.11 10.23 78.16
C PRO A 559 30.59 9.99 78.23
N GLU A 560 29.99 10.29 79.39
CA GLU A 560 28.57 10.11 79.65
C GLU A 560 27.70 11.17 78.95
N ALA A 561 28.23 12.39 78.80
CA ALA A 561 27.56 13.48 78.10
C ALA A 561 27.62 13.28 76.57
N LEU A 562 28.69 12.68 76.05
CA LEU A 562 28.82 12.33 74.63
C LEU A 562 27.73 11.32 74.19
N GLN A 563 27.34 10.40 75.09
CA GLN A 563 26.30 9.40 74.86
C GLN A 563 24.87 9.93 75.03
N ALA A 564 24.68 11.19 75.43
CA ALA A 564 23.37 11.82 75.49
C ALA A 564 22.75 11.94 74.09
N GLU A 565 21.43 11.77 73.99
CA GLU A 565 20.69 11.76 72.71
C GLU A 565 21.01 12.99 71.83
N GLU A 566 21.04 14.19 72.42
CA GLU A 566 21.41 15.44 71.73
C GLU A 566 22.83 15.42 71.12
N ASN A 567 23.82 14.86 71.82
CA ASN A 567 25.20 14.82 71.33
C ASN A 567 25.43 13.66 70.35
N ARG A 568 24.65 12.58 70.45
CA ARG A 568 24.62 11.51 69.44
C ARG A 568 24.02 12.01 68.12
N GLU A 569 22.96 12.80 68.15
CA GLU A 569 22.43 13.46 66.94
C GLU A 569 23.45 14.42 66.33
N ARG A 570 24.23 15.13 67.16
CA ARG A 570 25.33 15.98 66.67
C ARG A 570 26.45 15.17 66.02
N LEU A 571 26.85 14.04 66.60
CA LEU A 571 27.84 13.13 66.01
C LEU A 571 27.36 12.52 64.69
N GLU A 572 26.09 12.11 64.62
CA GLU A 572 25.48 11.61 63.37
C GLU A 572 25.49 12.70 62.29
N ALA A 573 25.14 13.94 62.66
CA ALA A 573 25.22 15.07 61.74
C ALA A 573 26.66 15.40 61.30
N GLN A 574 27.66 15.19 62.15
CA GLN A 574 29.07 15.32 61.79
C GLN A 574 29.51 14.21 60.83
N GLU A 575 29.19 12.94 61.12
CA GLU A 575 29.51 11.81 60.22
C GLU A 575 28.89 12.01 58.83
N ASP A 576 27.61 12.38 58.76
CA ASP A 576 26.93 12.66 57.50
C ASP A 576 27.55 13.84 56.75
N ALA A 577 28.05 14.86 57.46
CA ALA A 577 28.75 15.99 56.86
C ALA A 577 30.13 15.59 56.34
N GLU A 578 30.89 14.79 57.08
CA GLU A 578 32.18 14.23 56.66
C GLU A 578 32.05 13.34 55.43
N ARG A 579 31.01 12.49 55.38
CA ARG A 579 30.71 11.66 54.20
C ARG A 579 30.49 12.54 52.96
N GLN A 580 29.70 13.62 53.09
CA GLN A 580 29.46 14.56 52.00
C GLN A 580 30.73 15.33 51.59
N GLN A 581 31.61 15.69 52.53
CA GLN A 581 32.89 16.31 52.16
C GLN A 581 33.80 15.33 51.42
N THR A 582 33.87 14.08 51.88
CA THR A 582 34.65 13.01 51.27
C THR A 582 34.21 12.76 49.82
N GLU A 583 32.91 12.64 49.57
CA GLU A 583 32.36 12.50 48.21
C GLU A 583 32.71 13.69 47.30
N ARG A 584 32.64 14.93 47.82
CA ARG A 584 33.01 16.12 47.05
C ARG A 584 34.52 16.21 46.79
N MET A 585 35.35 15.77 47.74
CA MET A 585 36.80 15.70 47.55
C MET A 585 37.17 14.67 46.48
N ASP A 586 36.50 13.51 46.45
CA ASP A 586 36.66 12.49 45.40
C ASP A 586 36.24 13.02 44.03
N ASP A 587 35.07 13.67 43.92
CA ASP A 587 34.63 14.32 42.69
C ASP A 587 35.62 15.40 42.21
N LEU A 588 36.14 16.21 43.13
CA LEU A 588 37.15 17.22 42.84
C LEU A 588 38.47 16.59 42.38
N ALA A 589 38.93 15.51 43.03
CA ALA A 589 40.12 14.77 42.64
C ALA A 589 39.98 14.18 41.22
N LYS A 590 38.80 13.63 40.87
CA LYS A 590 38.49 13.15 39.52
C LYS A 590 38.50 14.26 38.48
N LYS A 591 37.83 15.40 38.75
CA LYS A 591 37.89 16.59 37.87
C LYS A 591 39.34 17.03 37.66
N MET A 592 40.13 17.07 38.74
CA MET A 592 41.54 17.46 38.68
C MET A 592 42.38 16.50 37.83
N GLN A 593 42.09 15.20 37.91
CA GLN A 593 42.70 14.19 37.05
C GLN A 593 42.37 14.40 35.56
N GLU A 594 41.11 14.72 35.24
CA GLU A 594 40.72 15.07 33.87
C GLU A 594 41.40 16.36 33.38
N LEU A 595 41.44 17.40 34.21
CA LEU A 595 42.14 18.64 33.90
C LEU A 595 43.61 18.40 33.61
N PHE A 596 44.30 17.61 34.44
CA PHE A 596 45.69 17.25 34.21
C PHE A 596 45.89 16.48 32.90
N LYS A 597 44.99 15.54 32.58
CA LYS A 597 45.04 14.81 31.29
C LYS A 597 44.87 15.75 30.11
N ASN A 598 43.93 16.70 30.18
CA ASN A 598 43.71 17.70 29.14
C ASN A 598 44.89 18.68 29.03
N SER A 599 45.50 19.07 30.15
CA SER A 599 46.73 19.85 30.18
C SER A 599 47.90 19.12 29.52
N ALA A 600 48.03 17.81 29.71
CA ALA A 600 49.09 17.03 29.10
C ALA A 600 49.04 17.03 27.55
N ARG A 601 47.86 17.26 26.95
CA ARG A 601 47.68 17.42 25.50
C ARG A 601 48.22 18.75 24.97
N ASN A 602 48.28 19.76 25.83
CA ASN A 602 48.73 21.07 25.46
C ASN A 602 50.24 21.19 25.65
N GLU A 603 50.99 21.12 24.55
CA GLU A 603 52.45 21.17 24.60
C GLU A 603 53.01 22.51 25.10
N SER A 604 52.21 23.58 25.08
CA SER A 604 52.62 24.89 25.60
C SER A 604 52.77 24.89 27.13
N ILE A 605 52.10 23.98 27.85
CA ILE A 605 52.22 23.89 29.30
C ILE A 605 53.57 23.26 29.67
N ASP A 606 54.36 24.01 30.44
CA ASP A 606 55.70 23.60 30.83
C ASP A 606 55.68 22.41 31.81
N LYS A 607 56.81 21.68 31.84
CA LYS A 607 56.92 20.45 32.65
C LYS A 607 56.79 20.72 34.15
N GLU A 608 57.25 21.87 34.62
CA GLU A 608 57.31 22.17 36.05
C GLU A 608 55.91 22.51 36.58
N THR A 609 55.12 23.25 35.79
CA THR A 609 53.69 23.43 36.02
C THR A 609 52.96 22.09 36.09
N MET A 610 53.20 21.20 35.11
CA MET A 610 52.61 19.85 35.13
C MET A 610 53.01 19.07 36.38
N LYS A 611 54.27 19.15 36.83
CA LYS A 611 54.71 18.49 38.07
C LYS A 611 53.91 18.95 39.28
N LYS A 612 53.78 20.27 39.44
CA LYS A 612 53.03 20.86 40.56
C LYS A 612 51.54 20.54 40.51
N MET A 613 50.94 20.51 39.32
CA MET A 613 49.57 20.04 39.14
C MET A 613 49.41 18.57 39.55
N ALA A 614 50.38 17.72 39.20
CA ALA A 614 50.37 16.31 39.59
C ALA A 614 50.51 16.13 41.10
N ASP A 615 51.38 16.91 41.75
CA ASP A 615 51.55 16.89 43.21
C ASP A 615 50.26 17.30 43.94
N ALA A 616 49.60 18.37 43.46
CA ALA A 616 48.31 18.81 43.98
C ALA A 616 47.22 17.76 43.78
N MET A 617 47.12 17.18 42.58
CA MET A 617 46.17 16.10 42.28
C MET A 617 46.41 14.88 43.18
N LYS A 618 47.67 14.45 43.35
CA LYS A 618 48.02 13.32 44.21
C LYS A 618 47.64 13.56 45.67
N ALA A 619 47.86 14.78 46.17
CA ALA A 619 47.46 15.16 47.52
C ALA A 619 45.92 15.10 47.69
N MET A 620 45.16 15.66 46.74
CA MET A 620 43.68 15.58 46.76
C MET A 620 43.18 14.13 46.67
N LYS A 621 43.82 13.31 45.85
CA LYS A 621 43.47 11.90 45.72
C LYS A 621 43.71 11.14 47.03
N GLU A 622 44.89 11.33 47.66
CA GLU A 622 45.22 10.73 48.95
C GLU A 622 44.23 11.15 50.04
N LEU A 623 43.88 12.45 50.10
CA LEU A 623 42.85 12.98 50.99
C LEU A 623 41.51 12.27 50.78
N SER A 624 41.07 12.10 49.53
CA SER A 624 39.77 11.47 49.23
C SER A 624 39.72 9.96 49.46
N GLU A 625 40.79 9.23 49.14
CA GLU A 625 40.79 7.77 49.14
C GLU A 625 41.18 7.19 50.51
N LYS A 626 41.86 7.97 51.34
CA LYS A 626 42.45 7.49 52.59
C LYS A 626 42.13 8.39 53.78
N ASP A 627 42.56 9.65 53.77
CA ASP A 627 42.59 10.44 55.01
C ASP A 627 41.19 10.85 55.50
N MET A 628 40.32 11.37 54.62
CA MET A 628 38.95 11.76 55.01
C MET A 628 38.03 10.58 55.34
N PRO A 629 38.05 9.46 54.59
CA PRO A 629 37.31 8.26 54.96
C PRO A 629 37.66 7.72 56.35
N GLU A 630 38.93 7.83 56.77
CA GLU A 630 39.35 7.42 58.11
C GLU A 630 38.73 8.28 59.23
N VAL A 631 38.50 9.57 59.00
CA VAL A 631 37.78 10.46 59.94
C VAL A 631 36.31 10.04 60.01
N GLN A 632 35.68 9.82 58.85
CA GLN A 632 34.29 9.36 58.77
C GLN A 632 34.09 8.03 59.50
N GLU A 633 34.98 7.06 59.28
CA GLU A 633 34.95 5.75 59.95
C GLU A 633 34.98 5.91 61.47
N LYS A 634 35.86 6.77 61.99
CA LYS A 634 36.00 7.01 63.43
C LYS A 634 34.80 7.70 64.06
N LEU A 635 34.19 8.67 63.38
CA LEU A 635 32.93 9.27 63.84
C LEU A 635 31.78 8.25 63.83
N GLY A 636 31.73 7.36 62.83
CA GLY A 636 30.74 6.28 62.78
C GLY A 636 30.93 5.23 63.89
N GLU A 637 32.18 4.86 64.20
CA GLU A 637 32.51 3.98 65.33
C GLU A 637 32.08 4.57 66.68
N ALA A 638 32.25 5.89 66.85
CA ALA A 638 31.82 6.61 68.06
C ALA A 638 30.28 6.61 68.25
N GLN A 639 29.51 6.50 67.16
CA GLN A 639 28.04 6.50 67.21
C GLN A 639 27.43 5.11 67.50
N ASP A 640 28.19 4.01 67.31
CA ASP A 640 27.66 2.64 67.42
C ASP A 640 27.00 2.43 68.80
N GLN A 641 25.74 1.96 68.78
CA GLN A 641 24.96 1.64 69.98
C GLN A 641 25.62 0.60 70.88
N LYS A 642 26.60 -0.15 70.35
CA LYS A 642 27.39 -1.14 71.09
C LYS A 642 28.69 -0.58 71.69
N SER A 643 29.07 0.65 71.34
CA SER A 643 30.29 1.30 71.86
C SER A 643 30.10 1.72 73.32
N THR A 644 31.13 1.57 74.14
CA THR A 644 31.10 2.07 75.53
C THR A 644 31.35 3.57 75.54
N ALA A 645 30.90 4.27 76.60
CA ALA A 645 31.13 5.71 76.73
C ALA A 645 32.62 6.10 76.62
N GLU A 646 33.51 5.29 77.20
CA GLU A 646 34.97 5.50 77.10
C GLU A 646 35.49 5.26 75.69
N LYS A 647 35.00 4.22 74.99
CA LYS A 647 35.43 3.91 73.63
C LYS A 647 34.93 4.96 72.62
N ALA A 648 33.68 5.41 72.74
CA ALA A 648 33.16 6.48 71.89
C ALA A 648 33.93 7.80 72.06
N LYS A 649 34.45 8.06 73.27
CA LYS A 649 35.33 9.20 73.50
C LYS A 649 36.69 9.03 72.84
N GLU A 650 37.29 7.85 72.94
CA GLU A 650 38.56 7.49 72.25
C GLU A 650 38.40 7.61 70.73
N ASP A 651 37.32 7.09 70.16
CA ASP A 651 37.03 7.16 68.72
C ASP A 651 36.84 8.62 68.24
N VAL A 652 36.22 9.51 69.05
CA VAL A 652 36.11 10.95 68.75
C VAL A 652 37.47 11.67 68.88
N GLU A 653 38.29 11.33 69.88
CA GLU A 653 39.65 11.85 70.02
C GLU A 653 40.52 11.47 68.81
N GLU A 654 40.46 10.21 68.38
CA GLU A 654 41.14 9.73 67.16
C GLU A 654 40.61 10.42 65.89
N ALA A 655 39.30 10.63 65.79
CA ALA A 655 38.70 11.36 64.66
C ALA A 655 39.22 12.80 64.59
N VAL A 656 39.30 13.51 65.72
CA VAL A 656 39.83 14.89 65.78
C VAL A 656 41.31 14.94 65.41
N GLU A 657 42.13 14.02 65.90
CA GLU A 657 43.56 13.95 65.54
C GLU A 657 43.75 13.75 64.03
N LYS A 658 43.03 12.78 63.44
CA LYS A 658 43.08 12.53 61.99
C LYS A 658 42.53 13.70 61.19
N GLN A 659 41.51 14.37 61.69
CA GLN A 659 40.92 15.53 61.03
C GLN A 659 41.86 16.75 61.05
N GLU A 660 42.67 16.92 62.10
CA GLU A 660 43.75 17.92 62.11
C GLU A 660 44.78 17.65 61.00
N ASP A 661 45.17 16.38 60.83
CA ASP A 661 46.06 15.95 59.75
C ASP A 661 45.44 16.17 58.35
N VAL A 662 44.14 15.87 58.18
CA VAL A 662 43.38 16.18 56.96
C VAL A 662 43.44 17.68 56.65
N LEU A 663 43.16 18.55 57.63
CA LEU A 663 43.21 20.00 57.44
C LEU A 663 44.60 20.49 57.05
N LYS A 664 45.65 19.93 57.66
CA LYS A 664 47.02 20.25 57.31
C LYS A 664 47.34 19.83 55.87
N LYS A 665 46.99 18.60 55.49
CA LYS A 665 47.17 18.10 54.11
C LYS A 665 46.34 18.88 53.09
N MET A 666 45.12 19.33 53.44
CA MET A 666 44.32 20.22 52.60
C MET A 666 45.01 21.57 52.39
N GLN A 667 45.58 22.17 53.44
CA GLN A 667 46.36 23.41 53.31
C GLN A 667 47.59 23.22 52.43
N GLU A 668 48.34 22.12 52.60
CA GLU A 668 49.48 21.79 51.74
C GLU A 668 49.03 21.56 50.28
N ALA A 669 47.88 20.92 50.05
CA ALA A 669 47.31 20.73 48.72
C ALA A 669 46.90 22.06 48.07
N ILE A 670 46.27 22.97 48.83
CA ILE A 670 45.92 24.32 48.38
C ILE A 670 47.17 25.12 48.04
N GLU A 671 48.21 25.07 48.87
CA GLU A 671 49.47 25.77 48.61
C GLU A 671 50.13 25.25 47.32
N LYS A 672 50.24 23.92 47.16
CA LYS A 672 50.76 23.30 45.94
C LYS A 672 49.92 23.65 44.70
N ALA A 673 48.60 23.66 44.83
CA ALA A 673 47.71 24.01 43.73
C ALA A 673 47.81 25.49 43.36
N ASN A 674 47.93 26.39 44.34
CA ASN A 674 48.16 27.81 44.11
C ASN A 674 49.53 28.08 43.46
N ASP A 675 50.60 27.42 43.92
CA ASP A 675 51.93 27.49 43.27
C ASP A 675 51.87 26.95 41.83
N ALA A 676 51.19 25.82 41.60
CA ALA A 676 50.97 25.27 40.26
C ALA A 676 50.23 26.28 39.36
N ASN A 677 49.19 26.91 39.88
CA ASN A 677 48.36 27.86 39.15
C ASN A 677 49.11 29.16 38.81
N GLU A 678 49.89 29.67 39.76
CA GLU A 678 50.73 30.84 39.54
C GLU A 678 51.77 30.57 38.44
N ARG A 679 52.42 29.39 38.49
CA ARG A 679 53.38 28.95 37.46
C ARG A 679 52.72 28.74 36.11
N PHE A 680 51.52 28.17 36.09
CA PHE A 680 50.73 28.00 34.88
C PHE A 680 50.45 29.37 34.25
N GLU A 681 49.92 30.32 35.03
CA GLU A 681 49.66 31.67 34.53
C GLU A 681 50.94 32.35 34.02
N ALA A 682 52.03 32.23 34.77
CA ALA A 682 53.35 32.71 34.36
C ALA A 682 53.82 32.12 33.02
N SER A 683 53.67 30.82 32.81
CA SER A 683 54.12 30.17 31.58
C SER A 683 53.24 30.55 30.38
N THR A 684 51.96 30.83 30.61
CA THR A 684 51.11 31.41 29.56
C THR A 684 51.63 32.76 29.07
N PHE A 685 52.18 33.62 29.95
CA PHE A 685 52.78 34.90 29.53
C PHE A 685 54.01 34.70 28.65
N VAL A 686 54.91 33.79 29.05
CA VAL A 686 56.12 33.47 28.27
C VAL A 686 55.74 33.00 26.86
N ASN A 687 54.76 32.10 26.76
CA ASN A 687 54.33 31.55 25.47
C ASN A 687 53.62 32.61 24.62
N ARG A 688 52.73 33.42 25.20
CA ARG A 688 52.05 34.52 24.50
C ARG A 688 53.04 35.58 23.98
N LEU A 689 54.06 35.94 24.77
CA LEU A 689 55.13 36.85 24.32
C LEU A 689 55.99 36.23 23.21
N LYS A 690 56.36 34.95 23.31
CA LYS A 690 57.09 34.23 22.24
C LYS A 690 56.28 34.16 20.95
N LYS A 691 54.98 33.93 21.06
CA LYS A 691 54.06 33.92 19.92
C LYS A 691 53.97 35.30 19.27
N ALA A 692 53.69 36.34 20.05
CA ALA A 692 53.66 37.72 19.54
C ALA A 692 54.99 38.09 18.85
N ALA A 693 56.12 37.67 19.43
CA ALA A 693 57.42 37.88 18.79
C ALA A 693 57.59 37.15 17.45
N THR A 694 57.06 35.93 17.35
CA THR A 694 57.11 35.11 16.13
C THR A 694 56.19 35.70 15.06
N GLU A 695 55.04 36.23 15.44
CA GLU A 695 54.11 36.93 14.55
C GLU A 695 54.72 38.22 14.00
N GLU A 696 55.37 39.04 14.83
CA GLU A 696 56.11 40.24 14.39
C GLU A 696 57.27 39.88 13.43
N GLU A 697 58.02 38.81 13.71
CA GLU A 697 59.06 38.32 12.80
C GLU A 697 58.46 37.83 11.46
N GLY A 698 57.30 37.21 11.51
CA GLY A 698 56.51 36.80 10.34
C GLY A 698 56.07 37.99 9.50
N VAL A 699 55.55 39.05 10.13
CA VAL A 699 55.21 40.32 9.48
C VAL A 699 56.46 40.89 8.80
N GLY A 700 57.59 41.01 9.50
CA GLY A 700 58.84 41.52 8.92
C GLY A 700 59.37 40.69 7.74
N THR A 701 59.18 39.36 7.78
CA THR A 701 59.58 38.44 6.70
C THR A 701 58.65 38.56 5.50
N ALA A 702 57.34 38.53 5.70
CA ALA A 702 56.34 38.62 4.64
C ALA A 702 56.43 39.97 3.88
N VAL A 703 56.66 41.05 4.62
CA VAL A 703 56.91 42.38 4.04
C VAL A 703 58.14 42.34 3.13
N TRP A 704 59.22 41.70 3.58
CA TRP A 704 60.47 41.60 2.82
C TRP A 704 60.38 40.73 1.57
N GLU A 705 59.66 39.61 1.63
CA GLU A 705 59.40 38.77 0.46
C GLU A 705 58.62 39.50 -0.64
N SER A 706 57.78 40.46 -0.26
CA SER A 706 57.08 41.33 -1.20
C SER A 706 57.91 42.53 -1.65
N TYR A 707 58.92 42.92 -0.87
CA TYR A 707 59.65 44.19 -1.01
C TYR A 707 60.26 44.41 -2.40
N GLU A 708 60.90 43.39 -2.99
CA GLU A 708 61.50 43.52 -4.34
C GLU A 708 60.46 43.86 -5.43
N ARG A 709 59.21 43.45 -5.25
CA ARG A 709 58.12 43.71 -6.21
C ARG A 709 57.31 44.96 -5.87
N THR A 710 57.25 45.35 -4.61
CA THR A 710 56.37 46.43 -4.11
C THR A 710 57.12 47.71 -3.76
N ALA A 711 58.46 47.70 -3.72
CA ALA A 711 59.27 48.86 -3.35
C ALA A 711 59.03 50.06 -4.29
N ALA A 712 58.90 51.25 -3.69
CA ALA A 712 58.69 52.53 -4.37
C ALA A 712 57.38 52.65 -5.20
N ILE A 713 56.44 51.71 -5.02
CA ILE A 713 55.09 51.78 -5.60
C ILE A 713 54.11 52.25 -4.54
N PHE A 714 53.21 53.18 -4.89
CA PHE A 714 52.15 53.61 -3.96
C PHE A 714 51.13 52.48 -3.74
N THR A 715 50.55 52.38 -2.54
CA THR A 715 49.58 51.33 -2.20
C THR A 715 48.42 51.23 -3.20
N ALA A 716 47.99 52.35 -3.79
CA ALA A 716 46.92 52.42 -4.79
C ALA A 716 47.31 51.88 -6.18
N GLU A 717 48.60 51.68 -6.44
CA GLU A 717 49.18 51.24 -7.72
C GLU A 717 49.75 49.81 -7.67
N LEU A 718 49.61 49.13 -6.53
CA LEU A 718 50.03 47.74 -6.36
C LEU A 718 49.15 46.80 -7.21
N ASP A 719 49.75 45.71 -7.70
CA ASP A 719 48.99 44.61 -8.29
C ASP A 719 47.97 44.07 -7.28
N PRO A 720 46.73 43.74 -7.68
CA PRO A 720 45.71 43.21 -6.78
C PRO A 720 46.17 42.04 -5.90
N ALA A 721 47.05 41.17 -6.40
CA ALA A 721 47.57 40.04 -5.64
C ALA A 721 48.55 40.48 -4.52
N ASP A 722 49.43 41.44 -4.79
CA ASP A 722 50.36 41.97 -3.80
C ASP A 722 49.65 42.94 -2.82
N ALA A 723 48.64 43.69 -3.29
CA ALA A 723 47.77 44.50 -2.44
C ALA A 723 46.98 43.65 -1.45
N GLY A 724 46.45 42.50 -1.89
CA GLY A 724 45.78 41.53 -1.02
C GLY A 724 46.71 41.00 0.08
N LYS A 725 47.92 40.58 -0.29
CA LYS A 725 48.93 40.12 0.69
C LYS A 725 49.31 41.21 1.69
N LEU A 726 49.48 42.45 1.24
CA LEU A 726 49.79 43.56 2.14
C LEU A 726 48.65 43.82 3.14
N GLN A 727 47.39 43.70 2.72
CA GLN A 727 46.24 43.78 3.62
C GLN A 727 46.23 42.66 4.66
N ASP A 728 46.59 41.43 4.28
CA ASP A 728 46.69 40.31 5.22
C ASP A 728 47.80 40.55 6.26
N ILE A 729 48.95 41.09 5.84
CA ILE A 729 50.04 41.48 6.75
C ILE A 729 49.58 42.58 7.71
N ILE A 730 48.87 43.61 7.22
CA ILE A 730 48.31 44.69 8.06
C ILE A 730 47.33 44.13 9.09
N ARG A 731 46.50 43.16 8.70
CA ARG A 731 45.55 42.50 9.60
C ARG A 731 46.25 41.67 10.66
N GLN A 732 47.28 40.91 10.28
CA GLN A 732 48.10 40.17 11.24
C GLN A 732 48.71 41.13 12.26
N GLN A 733 49.27 42.27 11.80
CA GLN A 733 49.83 43.29 12.69
C GLN A 733 48.81 43.86 13.68
N LEU A 734 47.59 44.12 13.22
CA LEU A 734 46.47 44.57 14.07
C LEU A 734 46.13 43.57 15.18
N ASN A 735 46.10 42.28 14.84
CA ASN A 735 45.83 41.20 15.78
C ASN A 735 46.95 41.09 16.82
N THR A 736 48.21 41.08 16.40
CA THR A 736 49.36 41.00 17.30
C THR A 736 49.43 42.22 18.23
N THR A 737 49.12 43.42 17.74
CA THR A 737 49.02 44.64 18.57
C THR A 737 47.95 44.51 19.66
N SER A 738 46.79 43.94 19.30
CA SER A 738 45.69 43.70 20.24
C SER A 738 46.07 42.66 21.29
N ASP A 739 46.70 41.55 20.88
CA ASP A 739 47.17 40.51 21.79
C ASP A 739 48.20 41.03 22.79
N ILE A 740 49.10 41.92 22.36
CA ILE A 740 50.09 42.57 23.23
C ILE A 740 49.43 43.47 24.28
N ARG A 741 48.36 44.20 23.93
CA ARG A 741 47.58 44.97 24.91
C ARG A 741 46.95 44.07 25.97
N TRP A 742 46.37 42.94 25.56
CA TRP A 742 45.83 41.95 26.50
C TRP A 742 46.92 41.33 27.38
N ILE A 743 48.10 41.03 26.83
CA ILE A 743 49.24 40.54 27.62
C ILE A 743 49.64 41.58 28.68
N GLN A 744 49.67 42.86 28.32
CA GLN A 744 50.01 43.95 29.23
C GLN A 744 48.98 44.10 30.36
N GLU A 745 47.69 44.06 30.05
CA GLU A 745 46.61 44.12 31.05
C GLU A 745 46.66 42.93 32.01
N ASP A 746 46.79 41.71 31.47
CA ASP A 746 46.86 40.49 32.25
C ASP A 746 48.11 40.46 33.15
N LEU A 747 49.27 40.90 32.65
CA LEU A 747 50.49 41.07 33.46
C LEU A 747 50.28 42.06 34.61
N GLY A 748 49.52 43.13 34.38
CA GLY A 748 49.13 44.09 35.41
C GLY A 748 48.29 43.44 36.51
N HIS A 749 47.28 42.66 36.13
CA HIS A 749 46.46 41.91 37.08
C HIS A 749 47.27 40.87 37.85
N PHE A 750 48.11 40.11 37.15
CA PHE A 750 48.99 39.11 37.77
C PHE A 750 49.92 39.76 38.80
N TYR A 751 50.61 40.84 38.43
CA TYR A 751 51.50 41.58 39.34
C TYR A 751 50.74 42.11 40.57
N SER A 752 49.52 42.63 40.40
CA SER A 752 48.73 43.15 41.51
C SER A 752 48.43 42.10 42.58
N ARG A 753 48.37 40.82 42.19
CA ARG A 753 48.10 39.68 43.08
C ARG A 753 49.38 39.05 43.64
N THR A 754 50.42 38.88 42.82
CA THR A 754 51.64 38.14 43.23
C THR A 754 52.75 39.05 43.78
N ASN A 755 52.71 40.34 43.44
CA ASN A 755 53.72 41.35 43.79
C ASN A 755 55.17 40.98 43.43
N LYS A 756 55.38 40.11 42.42
CA LYS A 756 56.71 39.68 41.97
C LYS A 756 57.41 40.77 41.13
N GLU A 757 58.61 41.15 41.55
CA GLU A 757 59.37 42.27 40.97
C GLU A 757 59.75 42.05 39.50
N ALA A 758 60.00 40.80 39.10
CA ALA A 758 60.30 40.42 37.72
C ALA A 758 59.21 40.84 36.72
N TYR A 759 57.95 40.59 37.07
CA TYR A 759 56.80 40.90 36.22
C TYR A 759 56.54 42.41 36.16
N ARG A 760 56.74 43.10 37.29
CA ARG A 760 56.72 44.57 37.33
C ARG A 760 57.73 45.19 36.38
N LYS A 761 58.99 44.70 36.37
CA LYS A 761 60.03 45.22 35.48
C LYS A 761 59.63 45.15 34.01
N ILE A 762 58.95 44.08 33.60
CA ILE A 762 58.50 43.91 32.23
C ILE A 762 57.27 44.75 31.94
N LEU A 763 56.29 44.80 32.86
CA LEU A 763 55.14 45.67 32.74
C LEU A 763 55.56 47.15 32.60
N ASP A 764 56.47 47.61 33.45
CA ASP A 764 57.04 48.95 33.40
C ASP A 764 57.78 49.15 32.06
N ALA A 765 58.58 48.19 31.60
CA ALA A 765 59.25 48.26 30.30
C ALA A 765 58.28 48.32 29.11
N MET A 766 57.15 47.60 29.15
CA MET A 766 56.10 47.65 28.13
C MET A 766 55.44 49.03 28.09
N ILE A 767 55.11 49.59 29.27
CA ILE A 767 54.51 50.92 29.40
C ILE A 767 55.48 52.02 28.95
N GLU A 768 56.73 51.97 29.41
CA GLU A 768 57.75 52.98 29.09
C GLU A 768 58.12 52.99 27.61
N SER A 769 58.19 51.80 27.00
CA SER A 769 58.50 51.65 25.58
C SER A 769 57.33 51.99 24.65
N LYS A 770 56.12 52.17 25.18
CA LYS A 770 54.90 52.51 24.42
C LYS A 770 54.68 51.58 23.24
N ILE A 771 54.91 50.28 23.46
CA ILE A 771 54.84 49.24 22.44
C ILE A 771 53.50 49.27 21.67
N ASP A 772 52.39 49.55 22.36
CA ASP A 772 51.06 49.66 21.78
C ASP A 772 50.94 50.78 20.73
N LEU A 773 51.59 51.91 20.94
CA LEU A 773 51.64 53.03 19.98
C LEU A 773 52.60 52.73 18.85
N ASP A 774 53.75 52.13 19.15
CA ASP A 774 54.79 51.86 18.17
C ASP A 774 54.42 50.75 17.17
N LEU A 775 53.63 49.76 17.61
CA LEU A 775 53.05 48.72 16.73
C LEU A 775 51.88 49.26 15.88
N GLU A 776 51.11 50.22 16.41
CA GLU A 776 50.13 50.95 15.58
C GLU A 776 50.84 51.81 14.52
N ASP A 777 51.98 52.41 14.86
CA ASP A 777 52.82 53.11 13.88
C ASP A 777 53.42 52.13 12.85
N LEU A 778 53.81 50.92 13.25
CA LEU A 778 54.22 49.87 12.30
C LEU A 778 53.10 49.56 11.30
N ARG A 779 51.88 49.35 11.79
CA ARG A 779 50.70 49.15 10.94
C ARG A 779 50.51 50.32 9.97
N ARG A 780 50.65 51.58 10.42
CA ARG A 780 50.58 52.74 9.53
C ARG A 780 51.65 52.72 8.44
N LEU A 781 52.90 52.31 8.78
CA LEU A 781 53.97 52.15 7.79
C LEU A 781 53.62 51.10 6.72
N LEU A 782 52.96 50.01 7.13
CA LEU A 782 52.46 49.00 6.20
C LEU A 782 51.35 49.55 5.29
N GLU A 783 50.40 50.34 5.81
CA GLU A 783 49.31 50.95 5.04
C GLU A 783 49.82 51.87 3.92
N VAL A 784 50.93 52.59 4.18
CA VAL A 784 51.60 53.44 3.17
C VAL A 784 52.70 52.74 2.38
N ASN A 785 52.78 51.40 2.45
CA ASN A 785 53.74 50.55 1.74
C ASN A 785 55.22 50.92 2.00
N GLN A 786 55.55 51.37 3.22
CA GLN A 786 56.93 51.62 3.65
C GLN A 786 57.58 50.33 4.19
N GLY A 787 57.67 49.31 3.34
CA GLY A 787 58.05 47.95 3.74
C GLY A 787 59.41 47.82 4.44
N PHE A 788 60.42 48.61 4.05
CA PHE A 788 61.74 48.59 4.69
C PHE A 788 61.67 49.04 6.17
N LEU A 789 61.02 50.17 6.44
CA LEU A 789 60.86 50.71 7.80
C LEU A 789 59.94 49.84 8.64
N ALA A 790 58.87 49.30 8.04
CA ALA A 790 57.97 48.38 8.71
C ALA A 790 58.70 47.10 9.13
N ARG A 791 59.56 46.53 8.28
CA ARG A 791 60.41 45.38 8.62
C ARG A 791 61.35 45.69 9.78
N GLU A 792 62.06 46.82 9.74
CA GLU A 792 63.02 47.18 10.78
C GLU A 792 62.32 47.32 12.15
N LYS A 793 61.15 47.96 12.18
CA LYS A 793 60.33 48.04 13.39
C LYS A 793 59.83 46.66 13.84
N ALA A 794 59.38 45.81 12.92
CA ALA A 794 58.88 44.47 13.23
C ALA A 794 59.99 43.61 13.86
N GLU A 795 61.19 43.61 13.28
CA GLU A 795 62.35 42.90 13.81
C GLU A 795 62.78 43.42 15.18
N LEU A 796 62.74 44.75 15.39
CA LEU A 796 63.04 45.36 16.69
C LEU A 796 62.08 44.86 17.77
N TRP A 797 60.78 44.87 17.50
CA TRP A 797 59.77 44.44 18.46
C TRP A 797 59.76 42.92 18.68
N ALA A 798 59.95 42.13 17.62
CA ALA A 798 60.14 40.69 17.73
C ALA A 798 61.32 40.35 18.68
N ASN A 799 62.44 41.04 18.54
CA ASN A 799 63.59 40.84 19.43
C ASN A 799 63.32 41.29 20.87
N LYS A 800 62.63 42.41 21.07
CA LYS A 800 62.25 42.91 22.40
C LYS A 800 61.27 41.98 23.11
N LEU A 801 60.25 41.48 22.41
CA LEU A 801 59.29 40.51 22.94
C LEU A 801 59.98 39.19 23.30
N LYS A 802 60.93 38.71 22.49
CA LYS A 802 61.80 37.55 22.83
C LYS A 802 62.65 37.81 24.08
N GLU A 803 63.20 39.02 24.22
CA GLU A 803 63.98 39.44 25.39
C GLU A 803 63.13 39.39 26.65
N TRP A 804 61.92 39.98 26.63
CA TRP A 804 61.00 39.95 27.77
C TRP A 804 60.53 38.53 28.10
N ALA A 805 60.19 37.72 27.09
CA ALA A 805 59.83 36.32 27.30
C ALA A 805 60.97 35.54 27.98
N LYS A 806 62.22 35.78 27.56
CA LYS A 806 63.41 35.14 28.15
C LYS A 806 63.68 35.59 29.59
N LEU A 807 63.40 36.85 29.92
CA LEU A 807 63.51 37.36 31.28
C LEU A 807 62.50 36.68 32.21
N LEU A 808 61.23 36.55 31.78
CA LEU A 808 60.21 35.82 32.54
C LEU A 808 60.57 34.34 32.69
N GLU A 809 61.00 33.68 31.61
CA GLU A 809 61.41 32.27 31.66
C GLU A 809 62.61 32.05 32.60
N GLY A 810 63.54 33.01 32.66
CA GLY A 810 64.68 32.98 33.58
C GLY A 810 64.28 33.10 35.06
N GLU A 811 63.22 33.85 35.36
CA GLU A 811 62.69 34.01 36.72
C GLU A 811 61.86 32.79 37.15
N GLN A 812 61.11 32.18 36.22
CA GLN A 812 60.45 30.88 36.47
C GLN A 812 61.45 29.81 36.91
N LYS A 813 62.64 29.78 36.31
CA LYS A 813 63.72 28.83 36.68
C LYS A 813 64.39 29.15 38.01
N LYS A 814 64.32 30.39 38.52
CA LYS A 814 64.89 30.79 39.81
C LYS A 814 63.97 30.48 40.99
N ASP A 815 62.65 30.57 40.79
CA ASP A 815 61.65 30.11 41.77
C ASP A 815 61.63 28.56 41.92
N GLY A 816 62.43 27.84 41.11
CA GLY A 816 62.77 26.41 41.28
C GLY A 816 63.96 26.14 42.22
N GLY A 817 64.37 27.12 43.03
CA GLY A 817 65.54 27.07 43.90
C GLY A 817 65.40 26.16 45.12
N GLY A 818 65.44 24.85 44.91
CA GLY A 818 66.02 23.91 45.88
C GLY A 818 67.55 23.99 45.76
N GLU A 819 68.19 24.77 46.62
CA GLU A 819 69.65 24.88 46.69
C GLU A 819 70.23 23.55 47.21
N GLY A 820 70.64 22.69 46.27
CA GLY A 820 71.37 21.45 46.54
C GLY A 820 72.35 21.20 45.41
N GLY A 821 73.57 21.72 45.52
CA GLY A 821 74.67 21.40 44.62
C GLY A 821 75.00 19.90 44.70
N GLY A 822 74.56 19.16 43.69
CA GLY A 822 74.85 17.73 43.50
C GLY A 822 74.55 17.35 42.06
N ASP A 823 75.54 16.81 41.38
CA ASP A 823 75.51 16.37 39.99
C ASP A 823 74.60 15.14 39.84
N SER A 824 73.28 15.36 39.73
CA SER A 824 72.19 14.51 39.16
C SER A 824 70.82 14.95 39.73
N PRO A 825 69.74 15.04 38.93
CA PRO A 825 68.39 15.28 39.46
C PRO A 825 67.98 14.18 40.47
N PRO A 826 67.11 14.47 41.46
CA PRO A 826 66.50 13.44 42.30
C PRO A 826 65.80 12.38 41.44
N GLN A 827 65.90 11.10 41.82
CA GLN A 827 65.31 9.98 41.06
C GLN A 827 63.79 10.17 40.79
N GLU A 828 63.06 10.78 41.72
CA GLU A 828 61.63 11.10 41.57
C GLU A 828 61.34 12.11 40.44
N ASP A 829 62.28 13.02 40.16
CA ASP A 829 62.13 14.04 39.11
C ASP A 829 62.36 13.43 37.73
N GLU A 830 63.34 12.52 37.61
CA GLU A 830 63.57 11.74 36.39
C GLU A 830 62.39 10.80 36.10
N ASP A 831 61.83 10.18 37.13
CA ASP A 831 60.66 9.29 37.02
C ASP A 831 59.41 10.06 36.57
N PHE A 832 59.16 11.26 37.10
CA PHE A 832 58.06 12.12 36.65
C PHE A 832 58.27 12.60 35.21
N GLU A 833 59.47 13.06 34.86
CA GLU A 833 59.77 13.47 33.48
C GLU A 833 59.58 12.33 32.49
N PHE A 834 60.02 11.12 32.85
CA PHE A 834 59.80 9.93 32.05
C PHE A 834 58.31 9.62 31.89
N MET A 835 57.54 9.64 32.99
CA MET A 835 56.09 9.43 32.96
C MET A 835 55.37 10.46 32.09
N LEU A 836 55.67 11.75 32.25
CA LEU A 836 55.08 12.83 31.46
C LEU A 836 55.42 12.67 29.97
N ARG A 837 56.66 12.29 29.65
CA ARG A 837 57.06 12.02 28.26
C ARG A 837 56.32 10.82 27.69
N VAL A 838 56.17 9.75 28.46
CA VAL A 838 55.40 8.56 28.07
C VAL A 838 53.93 8.93 27.86
N MET A 839 53.32 9.71 28.75
CA MET A 839 51.94 10.19 28.61
C MET A 839 51.76 11.03 27.36
N LYS A 840 52.65 12.01 27.11
CA LYS A 840 52.61 12.83 25.88
C LYS A 840 52.77 11.96 24.64
N MET A 841 53.65 10.96 24.65
CA MET A 841 53.84 10.04 23.54
C MET A 841 52.61 9.16 23.30
N ILE A 842 51.99 8.60 24.35
CA ILE A 842 50.75 7.83 24.26
C ILE A 842 49.64 8.71 23.69
N GLN A 843 49.53 9.95 24.15
CA GLN A 843 48.51 10.88 23.71
C GLN A 843 48.72 11.28 22.24
N GLN A 844 49.94 11.63 21.85
CA GLN A 844 50.29 11.87 20.44
C GLN A 844 50.00 10.65 19.56
N GLU A 845 50.32 9.44 20.03
CA GLU A 845 49.99 8.20 19.30
C GLU A 845 48.48 8.02 19.15
N GLN A 846 47.70 8.26 20.21
CA GLN A 846 46.24 8.23 20.17
C GLN A 846 45.68 9.26 19.18
N ASP A 847 46.19 10.48 19.20
CA ASP A 847 45.77 11.56 18.32
C ASP A 847 46.12 11.26 16.86
N ILE A 848 47.30 10.70 16.58
CA ILE A 848 47.69 10.23 15.24
C ILE A 848 46.76 9.12 14.77
N ARG A 849 46.47 8.12 15.61
CA ARG A 849 45.54 7.02 15.27
C ARG A 849 44.12 7.56 15.01
N ALA A 850 43.64 8.48 15.84
CA ALA A 850 42.33 9.08 15.68
C ALA A 850 42.24 9.97 14.43
N ARG A 851 43.26 10.78 14.17
CA ARG A 851 43.37 11.56 12.93
C ARG A 851 43.45 10.67 11.71
N THR A 852 44.14 9.53 11.78
CA THR A 852 44.18 8.52 10.71
C THR A 852 42.78 7.98 10.43
N ARG A 853 41.96 7.71 11.47
CA ARG A 853 40.55 7.34 11.29
C ARG A 853 39.75 8.45 10.59
N SER A 854 39.91 9.70 10.99
CA SER A 854 39.23 10.83 10.32
C SER A 854 39.64 10.97 8.85
N LEU A 855 40.92 10.77 8.53
CA LEU A 855 41.45 10.77 7.17
C LEU A 855 40.99 9.56 6.36
N GLU A 856 40.77 8.41 7.01
CA GLU A 856 40.20 7.24 6.37
C GLU A 856 38.72 7.45 6.05
N THR A 857 37.94 8.04 6.97
CA THR A 857 36.55 8.47 6.71
C THR A 857 36.50 9.47 5.56
N LEU A 858 37.41 10.46 5.55
CA LEU A 858 37.59 11.39 4.44
C LEU A 858 37.87 10.64 3.14
N ARG A 859 38.83 9.71 3.13
CA ARG A 859 39.19 8.94 1.94
C ARG A 859 38.01 8.12 1.42
N ARG A 860 37.26 7.44 2.29
CA ARG A 860 36.07 6.65 1.94
C ARG A 860 34.99 7.51 1.28
N SER A 861 34.88 8.78 1.66
CA SER A 861 33.94 9.70 1.01
C SER A 861 34.27 10.01 -0.46
N PHE A 862 35.55 9.87 -0.86
CA PHE A 862 36.02 10.06 -2.22
C PHE A 862 36.04 8.78 -3.06
N GLU A 863 35.97 7.60 -2.41
CA GLU A 863 35.89 6.33 -3.11
C GLU A 863 34.45 6.12 -3.62
N PRO A 864 34.24 5.88 -4.94
CA PRO A 864 32.93 5.48 -5.43
C PRO A 864 32.58 4.14 -4.77
N ALA A 865 31.36 4.02 -4.23
CA ALA A 865 30.89 2.81 -3.59
C ALA A 865 31.08 1.62 -4.54
N ASP A 866 31.89 0.65 -4.14
CA ASP A 866 32.04 -0.62 -4.85
C ASP A 866 30.80 -1.46 -4.52
N PRO A 867 29.87 -1.72 -5.46
CA PRO A 867 28.60 -2.38 -5.18
C PRO A 867 28.75 -3.88 -4.81
N ALA A 868 29.99 -4.37 -4.60
CA ALA A 868 30.33 -5.77 -4.49
C ALA A 868 30.79 -6.24 -3.10
N LYS A 869 30.63 -5.45 -2.03
CA LYS A 869 30.88 -5.95 -0.67
C LYS A 869 29.68 -5.70 0.25
N PRO A 870 29.10 -6.78 0.83
CA PRO A 870 27.99 -6.69 1.78
C PRO A 870 28.41 -6.05 3.11
#